data_AF-A0A842U170-F1
#
_entry.id   AF-A0A842U170-F1
#
_cell.length_a   1.000
_cell.length_b   1.000
_cell.length_c   1.000
_cell.angle_alpha   90.00
_cell.angle_beta   90.00
_cell.angle_gamma   90.00
#
_symmetry.space_group_name_H-M   'P 1'
#
loop_
_entity.id
_entity.type
_entity.pdbx_description
1 polymer ?
#
loop_
_entity_poly.entity_id
_entity_poly.type
_entity_poly.pdbx_seq_one_letter_code
_entity_poly.pdbx_strand_id
1 'polypeptide(L)'
;MKKAGLFFLIVILINSSFVYAQDLEEIEEIEGNDYSHLYGFSEYGGEYLIADNVKESDEESLVIDEGGSLKYREKNQDEYRIFDNLKEDSKFKFKDGNLIEADFVVGDEEEETEYKLGNYKYKLPEGSHIILKDNKLVIEIPEDAEISRPEQLDEDKENVLDEVVFVGEEITINIDDEKYVFESVKLDDIQSRLYFDNKLGEFYVKKGVVDRIEIGTLAKADGEEFYDYDTYLLFDKSKSEAKELGKAFIVFYDEDKIAFGAPEGGESASLWFLPGHSRGVEISDNDFLLVQAGSDKMEQSSFVTIEKRAGRINLVSADGPFTVYTGQQFAEYVEGYLKAGTVQIASTGIHSRFANQGKDSINFQIRSRDEDGNAYTASYTDPKTGKTHTWKHDLDYYITDIGGFAKKTEEEAIYNRVSFYKLTQENREKFFDMYKQNSNKALSLITKPITEMNNVLRNYVISYESKVEFTDYGNKGSYKSALEDLKAHNNGRFDPYEDGPSGDLGHGTTHGINSYIRDKIAPKIPVRQEGAYTVLGGYNGFYLLNGKAVILKEPNINFNHIKKYIHNDLSGESFYMAANGDWKYQPLYIFDELTAYTNGAIVSNQLNRRESALLGESMAASLAVGAAVEHYDKNYWNSPDGEKFRNFLAYSTERSMDAHIKQQQRFYGIEEAGAKNKIKNLLYPSTQEFIKRTYGESWTRKVLGF
;
A
#
# COMPACT_ATOMS: atom_id res chain seq x y z
N MET A 1 -8.07 93.94 14.98
CA MET A 1 -6.68 94.28 14.60
C MET A 1 -5.81 93.07 14.90
N LYS A 2 -5.56 92.26 13.87
CA LYS A 2 -4.79 91.01 13.94
C LYS A 2 -3.32 91.34 13.68
N LYS A 3 -2.42 90.78 14.49
CA LYS A 3 -0.97 90.87 14.33
C LYS A 3 -0.56 90.09 13.07
N ALA A 4 0.12 90.75 12.15
CA ALA A 4 0.81 90.12 11.03
C ALA A 4 2.19 89.65 11.54
N GLY A 5 2.44 88.34 11.47
CA GLY A 5 3.76 87.75 11.65
C GLY A 5 4.55 87.88 10.35
N LEU A 6 5.75 88.43 10.45
CA LEU A 6 6.72 88.61 9.38
C LEU A 6 7.43 87.26 9.16
N PHE A 7 7.22 86.61 8.01
CA PHE A 7 7.99 85.44 7.60
C PHE A 7 9.26 85.88 6.86
N PHE A 8 10.41 85.38 7.31
CA PHE A 8 11.69 85.53 6.60
C PHE A 8 11.78 84.47 5.51
N LEU A 9 12.01 84.91 4.28
CA LEU A 9 12.33 84.07 3.13
C LEU A 9 13.85 84.09 2.97
N ILE A 10 14.52 82.97 3.19
CA ILE A 10 15.94 82.80 2.85
C ILE A 10 16.00 82.09 1.50
N VAL A 11 16.54 82.77 0.49
CA VAL A 11 16.81 82.22 -0.84
C VAL A 11 18.31 82.01 -0.95
N ILE A 12 18.77 80.75 -1.05
CA ILE A 12 20.16 80.42 -1.37
C ILE A 12 20.20 80.03 -2.86
N LEU A 13 20.99 80.77 -3.64
CA LEU A 13 21.20 80.56 -5.07
C LEU A 13 22.43 79.68 -5.29
N ILE A 14 22.24 78.43 -5.73
CA ILE A 14 23.29 77.62 -6.37
C ILE A 14 22.64 76.87 -7.56
N ASN A 15 23.40 76.69 -8.64
CA ASN A 15 22.98 76.36 -10.01
C ASN A 15 21.78 75.39 -10.16
N SER A 16 20.77 75.87 -10.90
CA SER A 16 19.71 75.13 -11.61
C SER A 16 19.05 73.95 -10.86
N SER A 17 18.26 74.27 -9.83
CA SER A 17 16.90 73.74 -9.54
C SER A 17 16.31 74.54 -8.37
N PHE A 18 15.01 74.88 -8.41
CA PHE A 18 14.34 75.68 -7.37
C PHE A 18 13.63 74.76 -6.37
N VAL A 19 14.11 74.67 -5.12
CA VAL A 19 13.35 74.00 -4.04
C VAL A 19 12.48 75.04 -3.32
N TYR A 20 11.16 74.88 -3.37
CA TYR A 20 10.22 75.64 -2.55
C TYR A 20 9.95 74.88 -1.24
N ALA A 21 10.41 75.44 -0.12
CA ALA A 21 10.07 74.94 1.21
C ALA A 21 8.91 75.78 1.81
N GLN A 22 7.72 75.19 1.91
CA GLN A 22 6.64 75.66 2.78
C GLN A 22 6.29 74.51 3.73
N ASP A 23 6.38 74.78 5.04
CA ASP A 23 6.16 73.90 6.19
C ASP A 23 7.31 72.92 6.55
N LEU A 24 8.24 73.41 7.38
CA LEU A 24 9.22 72.61 8.12
C LEU A 24 9.28 73.14 9.57
N GLU A 25 8.76 72.37 10.53
CA GLU A 25 8.97 72.63 11.98
C GLU A 25 10.17 71.85 12.56
N GLU A 26 10.81 70.94 11.81
CA GLU A 26 11.99 70.20 12.27
C GLU A 26 12.99 69.99 11.12
N ILE A 27 13.91 70.93 10.92
CA ILE A 27 15.23 70.66 10.32
C ILE A 27 16.26 71.34 11.21
N GLU A 28 17.10 70.57 11.89
CA GLU A 28 18.31 71.09 12.51
C GLU A 28 19.30 71.52 11.42
N GLU A 29 19.88 72.70 11.61
CA GLU A 29 20.75 73.39 10.65
C GLU A 29 22.02 72.57 10.38
N ILE A 30 22.15 72.00 9.16
CA ILE A 30 23.37 71.30 8.71
C ILE A 30 24.31 72.31 8.05
N GLU A 31 25.38 72.71 8.74
CA GLU A 31 26.49 73.47 8.16
C GLU A 31 27.55 72.52 7.56
N GLY A 32 27.56 72.36 6.24
CA GLY A 32 28.62 71.65 5.51
C GLY A 32 28.35 71.57 4.01
N ASN A 33 29.37 71.80 3.17
CA ASN A 33 29.30 71.67 1.70
C ASN A 33 29.30 70.20 1.21
N ASP A 34 28.84 69.24 2.03
CA ASP A 34 28.70 67.87 1.59
C ASP A 34 27.35 67.72 0.91
N TYR A 35 27.39 67.25 -0.34
CA TYR A 35 26.22 66.94 -1.16
C TYR A 35 25.47 65.67 -0.67
N SER A 36 25.59 65.32 0.62
CA SER A 36 25.19 64.02 1.17
C SER A 36 23.70 63.85 1.43
N HIS A 37 22.87 64.89 1.26
CA HIS A 37 21.43 64.81 1.53
C HIS A 37 20.61 65.48 0.43
N LEU A 38 19.69 64.72 -0.20
CA LEU A 38 18.74 65.21 -1.20
C LEU A 38 17.33 65.26 -0.60
N TYR A 39 16.77 66.46 -0.49
CA TYR A 39 15.38 66.70 -0.12
C TYR A 39 14.60 67.19 -1.34
N GLY A 40 13.87 66.29 -2.00
CA GLY A 40 13.15 66.57 -3.23
C GLY A 40 11.65 66.76 -2.99
N PHE A 41 11.16 67.99 -3.18
CA PHE A 41 9.74 68.28 -3.32
C PHE A 41 9.41 68.65 -4.76
N SER A 42 8.52 67.87 -5.39
CA SER A 42 7.75 68.21 -6.60
C SER A 42 8.39 68.11 -8.01
N GLU A 43 9.67 67.80 -8.20
CA GLU A 43 10.21 67.54 -9.56
C GLU A 43 10.01 66.08 -10.04
N TYR A 44 9.91 65.11 -9.12
CA TYR A 44 9.82 63.66 -9.42
C TYR A 44 8.38 63.09 -9.40
N GLY A 45 7.36 63.95 -9.27
CA GLY A 45 5.94 63.56 -9.23
C GLY A 45 5.45 62.88 -7.95
N GLY A 46 6.34 62.48 -7.04
CA GLY A 46 6.02 61.97 -5.69
C GLY A 46 5.78 63.11 -4.71
N GLU A 47 5.07 62.85 -3.61
CA GLU A 47 4.76 63.91 -2.64
C GLU A 47 5.97 64.23 -1.72
N TYR A 48 6.78 63.22 -1.36
CA TYR A 48 7.94 63.36 -0.46
C TYR A 48 9.04 62.35 -0.83
N LEU A 49 10.26 62.82 -1.11
CA LEU A 49 11.47 62.00 -1.31
C LEU A 49 12.64 62.59 -0.50
N ILE A 50 13.24 61.75 0.34
CA ILE A 50 14.42 62.05 1.17
C ILE A 50 15.46 60.98 0.88
N ALA A 51 16.66 61.35 0.48
CA ALA A 51 17.75 60.41 0.27
C ALA A 51 19.07 60.91 0.85
N ASP A 52 19.83 59.98 1.43
CA ASP A 52 21.11 60.24 2.07
C ASP A 52 22.23 59.48 1.32
N ASN A 53 23.44 60.04 1.31
CA ASN A 53 24.62 59.58 0.55
C ASN A 53 24.37 59.44 -0.95
N VAL A 54 23.76 60.46 -1.57
CA VAL A 54 23.50 60.47 -3.02
C VAL A 54 24.79 60.70 -3.82
N LYS A 55 25.12 59.75 -4.69
CA LYS A 55 26.28 59.79 -5.61
C LYS A 55 25.96 60.50 -6.92
N GLU A 56 24.82 60.15 -7.54
CA GLU A 56 24.32 60.75 -8.78
C GLU A 56 22.80 60.91 -8.73
N SER A 57 22.26 61.94 -9.37
CA SER A 57 20.81 62.15 -9.54
C SER A 57 20.51 62.87 -10.84
N ASP A 58 19.47 62.44 -11.57
CA ASP A 58 18.85 63.17 -12.69
C ASP A 58 17.32 63.24 -12.51
N GLU A 59 16.57 63.83 -13.46
CA GLU A 59 15.11 64.07 -13.33
C GLU A 59 14.25 62.82 -13.03
N GLU A 60 14.74 61.62 -13.30
CA GLU A 60 13.98 60.38 -13.09
C GLU A 60 14.76 59.29 -12.35
N SER A 61 16.00 59.54 -11.94
CA SER A 61 16.85 58.51 -11.33
C SER A 61 17.75 59.02 -10.20
N LEU A 62 18.08 58.10 -9.30
CA LEU A 62 18.90 58.32 -8.13
C LEU A 62 19.90 57.17 -7.97
N VAL A 63 21.16 57.51 -7.68
CA VAL A 63 22.22 56.56 -7.33
C VAL A 63 22.70 56.88 -5.92
N ILE A 64 22.63 55.91 -5.02
CA ILE A 64 22.99 56.01 -3.61
C ILE A 64 24.29 55.23 -3.36
N ASP A 65 25.19 55.84 -2.59
CA ASP A 65 26.48 55.26 -2.18
C ASP A 65 26.34 54.38 -0.92
N GLU A 66 27.41 53.70 -0.53
CA GLU A 66 27.43 52.77 0.61
C GLU A 66 26.93 53.42 1.93
N GLY A 67 26.08 52.71 2.65
CA GLY A 67 25.47 53.14 3.92
C GLY A 67 24.40 54.22 3.76
N GLY A 68 24.02 54.57 2.52
CA GLY A 68 22.94 55.51 2.25
C GLY A 68 21.55 54.95 2.50
N SER A 69 20.57 55.85 2.50
CA SER A 69 19.15 55.53 2.69
C SER A 69 18.26 56.29 1.72
N LEU A 70 17.13 55.70 1.34
CA LEU A 70 16.06 56.35 0.59
C LEU A 70 14.73 56.20 1.33
N LYS A 71 14.13 57.33 1.70
CA LYS A 71 12.77 57.41 2.22
C LYS A 71 11.87 58.12 1.23
N TYR A 72 10.88 57.42 0.72
CA TYR A 72 10.06 57.85 -0.39
C TYR A 72 8.57 57.56 -0.16
N ARG A 73 7.70 58.51 -0.53
CA ARG A 73 6.25 58.34 -0.49
C ARG A 73 5.66 58.39 -1.88
N GLU A 74 5.06 57.27 -2.28
CA GLU A 74 4.37 57.14 -3.56
C GLU A 74 3.14 58.06 -3.62
N LYS A 75 2.83 58.55 -4.83
CA LYS A 75 1.72 59.47 -5.04
C LYS A 75 0.40 58.82 -4.61
N ASN A 76 -0.36 59.50 -3.75
CA ASN A 76 -1.62 59.00 -3.15
C ASN A 76 -1.45 57.85 -2.15
N GLN A 77 -0.27 57.64 -1.57
CA GLN A 77 -0.08 56.76 -0.42
C GLN A 77 0.29 57.59 0.81
N ASP A 78 -0.29 57.25 1.96
CA ASP A 78 -0.04 57.95 3.22
C ASP A 78 1.26 57.46 3.91
N GLU A 79 1.77 56.29 3.52
CA GLU A 79 2.94 55.65 4.11
C GLU A 79 4.23 55.88 3.32
N TYR A 80 5.33 56.07 4.05
CA TYR A 80 6.67 56.07 3.48
C TYR A 80 7.16 54.64 3.26
N ARG A 81 7.83 54.42 2.12
CA ARG A 81 8.76 53.32 1.89
C ARG A 81 10.15 53.79 2.30
N ILE A 82 10.84 52.94 3.04
CA ILE A 82 12.18 53.21 3.56
C ILE A 82 13.09 52.12 3.02
N PHE A 83 14.20 52.53 2.44
CA PHE A 83 15.27 51.68 1.93
C PHE A 83 16.55 52.13 2.62
N ASP A 84 16.84 51.54 3.77
CA ASP A 84 18.05 51.85 4.54
C ASP A 84 19.15 50.83 4.24
N ASN A 85 20.37 51.14 4.67
CA ASN A 85 21.56 50.29 4.58
C ASN A 85 21.84 49.79 3.17
N LEU A 86 21.93 50.72 2.21
CA LEU A 86 22.20 50.38 0.82
C LEU A 86 23.71 50.22 0.58
N LYS A 87 24.16 49.22 -0.21
CA LYS A 87 25.55 49.15 -0.69
C LYS A 87 25.80 50.17 -1.81
N GLU A 88 27.08 50.41 -2.13
CA GLU A 88 27.50 51.34 -3.20
C GLU A 88 26.80 51.02 -4.54
N ASP A 89 26.49 52.08 -5.30
CA ASP A 89 25.87 52.04 -6.62
C ASP A 89 24.41 51.54 -6.66
N SER A 90 23.67 51.69 -5.55
CA SER A 90 22.24 51.39 -5.48
C SER A 90 21.41 52.38 -6.31
N LYS A 91 20.65 51.88 -7.29
CA LYS A 91 19.94 52.69 -8.30
C LYS A 91 18.43 52.62 -8.12
N PHE A 92 17.77 53.76 -8.25
CA PHE A 92 16.33 53.90 -8.21
C PHE A 92 15.86 54.75 -9.38
N LYS A 93 14.77 54.36 -10.04
CA LYS A 93 14.11 55.18 -11.06
C LYS A 93 12.65 55.38 -10.78
N PHE A 94 12.20 56.61 -11.00
CA PHE A 94 10.85 57.06 -10.71
C PHE A 94 10.19 57.57 -11.98
N LYS A 95 8.88 57.36 -12.10
CA LYS A 95 8.06 57.94 -13.15
C LYS A 95 6.70 58.33 -12.61
N ASP A 96 6.31 59.58 -12.85
CA ASP A 96 5.04 60.16 -12.40
C ASP A 96 4.81 60.02 -10.87
N GLY A 97 5.89 60.01 -10.08
CA GLY A 97 5.81 59.79 -8.64
C GLY A 97 5.51 58.36 -8.22
N ASN A 98 5.97 57.38 -8.99
CA ASN A 98 5.96 55.95 -8.65
C ASN A 98 7.35 55.37 -8.91
N LEU A 99 7.79 54.42 -8.07
CA LEU A 99 9.04 53.70 -8.28
C LEU A 99 8.84 52.65 -9.40
N ILE A 100 9.58 52.77 -10.49
CA ILE A 100 9.45 51.88 -11.67
C ILE A 100 10.63 50.93 -11.86
N GLU A 101 11.82 51.32 -11.41
CA GLU A 101 13.00 50.45 -11.37
C GLU A 101 13.74 50.64 -10.05
N ALA A 102 14.27 49.55 -9.49
CA ALA A 102 15.22 49.59 -8.37
C ALA A 102 16.25 48.47 -8.58
N ASP A 103 17.51 48.75 -8.28
CA ASP A 103 18.65 47.82 -8.43
C ASP A 103 19.62 48.13 -7.31
N PHE A 104 19.57 47.35 -6.21
CA PHE A 104 20.32 47.63 -4.99
C PHE A 104 20.67 46.35 -4.22
N VAL A 105 21.72 46.41 -3.41
CA VAL A 105 22.15 45.29 -2.55
C VAL A 105 21.95 45.68 -1.08
N VAL A 106 21.41 44.75 -0.29
CA VAL A 106 21.24 44.89 1.16
C VAL A 106 22.60 44.97 1.84
N GLY A 107 22.83 46.05 2.59
CA GLY A 107 24.07 46.35 3.33
C GLY A 107 24.30 45.49 4.57
N ASP A 108 25.48 45.65 5.17
CA ASP A 108 25.90 44.93 6.39
C ASP A 108 25.07 45.36 7.61
N GLU A 109 24.16 44.49 8.04
CA GLU A 109 23.50 44.57 9.35
C GLU A 109 23.65 43.24 10.11
N GLU A 110 23.69 43.31 11.45
CA GLU A 110 23.69 42.10 12.30
C GLU A 110 22.35 41.33 12.26
N GLU A 111 21.29 41.92 11.69
CA GLU A 111 19.92 41.40 11.61
C GLU A 111 19.34 41.52 10.18
N GLU A 112 18.26 40.80 9.88
CA GLU A 112 17.53 40.88 8.60
C GLU A 112 16.95 42.28 8.38
N THR A 113 17.15 42.87 7.20
CA THR A 113 16.59 44.19 6.86
C THR A 113 15.20 44.04 6.23
N GLU A 114 14.27 44.90 6.64
CA GLU A 114 12.87 44.87 6.18
C GLU A 114 12.62 45.89 5.06
N TYR A 115 12.18 45.41 3.89
CA TYR A 115 11.82 46.27 2.76
C TYR A 115 10.35 46.16 2.38
N LYS A 116 9.69 47.30 2.19
CA LYS A 116 8.31 47.38 1.65
C LYS A 116 8.36 47.46 0.12
N LEU A 117 8.06 46.37 -0.56
CA LEU A 117 8.06 46.27 -2.02
C LEU A 117 6.65 45.94 -2.51
N GLY A 118 5.97 46.92 -3.11
CA GLY A 118 4.55 46.80 -3.43
C GLY A 118 3.68 46.82 -2.18
N ASN A 119 2.85 45.79 -2.01
CA ASN A 119 1.96 45.61 -0.85
C ASN A 119 2.50 44.56 0.15
N TYR A 120 3.75 44.15 -0.03
CA TYR A 120 4.39 43.15 0.81
C TYR A 120 5.61 43.73 1.50
N LYS A 121 5.88 43.17 2.66
CA LYS A 121 7.06 43.41 3.46
C LYS A 121 7.94 42.17 3.43
N TYR A 122 9.18 42.37 2.98
CA TYR A 122 10.18 41.32 2.79
C TYR A 122 11.26 41.48 3.86
N LYS A 123 11.56 40.40 4.58
CA LYS A 123 12.73 40.29 5.43
C LYS A 123 13.84 39.66 4.60
N LEU A 124 14.88 40.44 4.32
CA LEU A 124 15.95 40.02 3.42
C LEU A 124 17.29 39.99 4.16
N PRO A 125 18.09 38.92 3.97
CA PRO A 125 19.41 38.82 4.56
C PRO A 125 20.40 39.78 3.89
N GLU A 126 21.46 40.14 4.63
CA GLU A 126 22.60 40.90 4.10
C GLU A 126 23.09 40.30 2.79
N GLY A 127 23.42 41.16 1.81
CA GLY A 127 24.00 40.74 0.55
C GLY A 127 22.96 40.31 -0.48
N SER A 128 21.67 40.27 -0.13
CA SER A 128 20.60 40.09 -1.11
C SER A 128 20.61 41.20 -2.14
N HIS A 129 20.46 40.86 -3.41
CA HIS A 129 20.44 41.83 -4.52
C HIS A 129 19.03 41.92 -5.10
N ILE A 130 18.43 43.12 -5.00
CA ILE A 130 17.05 43.39 -5.36
C ILE A 130 17.02 44.10 -6.71
N ILE A 131 16.34 43.49 -7.68
CA ILE A 131 16.11 44.04 -9.01
C ILE A 131 14.60 44.14 -9.26
N LEU A 132 14.05 45.34 -9.16
CA LEU A 132 12.70 45.68 -9.56
C LEU A 132 12.73 46.29 -10.96
N LYS A 133 11.99 45.71 -11.91
CA LYS A 133 11.82 46.27 -13.25
C LYS A 133 10.52 45.81 -13.89
N ASP A 134 9.77 46.74 -14.48
CA ASP A 134 8.52 46.43 -15.19
C ASP A 134 7.54 45.59 -14.33
N ASN A 135 7.36 45.95 -13.06
CA ASN A 135 6.55 45.24 -12.05
C ASN A 135 6.99 43.79 -11.73
N LYS A 136 8.18 43.39 -12.17
CA LYS A 136 8.81 42.12 -11.81
C LYS A 136 9.88 42.36 -10.79
N LEU A 137 9.84 41.58 -9.72
CA LEU A 137 10.82 41.65 -8.65
C LEU A 137 11.68 40.40 -8.69
N VAL A 138 12.99 40.56 -8.89
CA VAL A 138 13.97 39.49 -8.74
C VAL A 138 14.79 39.80 -7.51
N ILE A 139 14.93 38.81 -6.62
CA ILE A 139 15.71 38.90 -5.40
C ILE A 139 16.76 37.80 -5.48
N GLU A 140 18.02 38.16 -5.70
CA GLU A 140 19.12 37.21 -5.63
C GLU A 140 19.50 37.04 -4.16
N ILE A 141 19.35 35.83 -3.64
CA ILE A 141 19.57 35.46 -2.25
C ILE A 141 20.99 34.88 -2.12
N PRO A 142 21.80 35.35 -1.15
CA PRO A 142 23.13 34.80 -0.92
C PRO A 142 23.07 33.33 -0.47
N GLU A 143 24.18 32.62 -0.67
CA GLU A 143 24.34 31.23 -0.24
C GLU A 143 24.12 31.10 1.28
N ASP A 144 23.52 29.99 1.71
CA ASP A 144 23.20 29.68 3.12
C ASP A 144 22.24 30.67 3.81
N ALA A 145 21.60 31.57 3.07
CA ALA A 145 20.74 32.59 3.66
C ALA A 145 19.29 32.11 3.88
N GLU A 146 18.64 32.70 4.88
CA GLU A 146 17.26 32.40 5.26
C GLU A 146 16.31 33.48 4.75
N ILE A 147 15.13 33.08 4.29
CA ILE A 147 14.02 33.97 3.95
C ILE A 147 12.75 33.50 4.64
N SER A 148 11.85 34.42 4.97
CA SER A 148 10.51 34.09 5.47
C SER A 148 9.43 34.34 4.42
N ARG A 149 8.20 33.85 4.67
CA ARG A 149 7.03 34.28 3.90
C ARG A 149 6.91 35.81 3.97
N PRO A 150 6.79 36.53 2.83
CA PRO A 150 6.53 37.96 2.84
C PRO A 150 5.22 38.30 3.56
N GLU A 151 5.23 39.34 4.38
CA GLU A 151 4.05 39.79 5.15
C GLU A 151 3.21 40.73 4.28
N GLN A 152 1.94 40.39 4.05
CA GLN A 152 1.01 41.27 3.34
C GLN A 152 0.63 42.45 4.24
N LEU A 153 0.77 43.67 3.71
CA LEU A 153 0.54 44.90 4.47
C LEU A 153 -0.94 45.27 4.54
N ASP A 154 -1.69 45.09 3.45
CA ASP A 154 -3.10 45.44 3.32
C ASP A 154 -3.84 44.36 2.51
N GLU A 155 -4.81 43.68 3.13
CA GLU A 155 -5.61 42.63 2.49
C GLU A 155 -6.51 43.17 1.36
N ASP A 156 -6.92 44.44 1.43
CA ASP A 156 -7.86 45.06 0.49
C ASP A 156 -7.15 45.71 -0.71
N LYS A 157 -5.82 45.83 -0.67
CA LYS A 157 -5.03 46.52 -1.69
C LYS A 157 -4.57 45.56 -2.78
N GLU A 158 -4.83 45.92 -4.04
CA GLU A 158 -4.37 45.15 -5.20
C GLU A 158 -2.84 45.14 -5.28
N ASN A 159 -2.27 43.96 -5.51
CA ASN A 159 -0.84 43.77 -5.65
C ASN A 159 -0.37 44.22 -7.02
N VAL A 160 0.53 45.22 -7.02
CA VAL A 160 1.10 45.80 -8.25
C VAL A 160 2.21 44.92 -8.85
N LEU A 161 2.81 44.04 -8.03
CA LEU A 161 3.87 43.13 -8.45
C LEU A 161 3.27 41.81 -8.94
N ASP A 162 3.53 41.48 -10.20
CA ASP A 162 2.94 40.30 -10.86
C ASP A 162 3.59 38.99 -10.39
N GLU A 163 4.92 38.98 -10.24
CA GLU A 163 5.72 37.78 -9.90
C GLU A 163 6.98 38.23 -9.14
N VAL A 164 7.29 37.54 -8.04
CA VAL A 164 8.55 37.72 -7.31
C VAL A 164 9.38 36.45 -7.47
N VAL A 165 10.63 36.61 -7.89
CA VAL A 165 11.54 35.50 -8.18
C VAL A 165 12.72 35.55 -7.23
N PHE A 166 12.88 34.53 -6.41
CA PHE A 166 14.04 34.31 -5.57
C PHE A 166 15.06 33.44 -6.31
N VAL A 167 16.31 33.93 -6.41
CA VAL A 167 17.39 33.28 -7.15
C VAL A 167 18.55 33.02 -6.18
N GLY A 168 18.90 31.76 -5.96
CA GLY A 168 20.03 31.33 -5.13
C GLY A 168 20.39 29.90 -5.48
N GLU A 169 21.59 29.44 -5.11
CA GLU A 169 21.97 28.02 -5.27
C GLU A 169 21.27 27.15 -4.22
N GLU A 170 21.21 27.62 -2.98
CA GLU A 170 20.47 27.04 -1.87
C GLU A 170 19.76 28.18 -1.11
N ILE A 171 18.47 28.03 -0.84
CA ILE A 171 17.66 29.01 -0.12
C ILE A 171 16.94 28.29 1.02
N THR A 172 17.14 28.75 2.25
CA THR A 172 16.37 28.24 3.39
C THR A 172 15.11 29.08 3.60
N ILE A 173 13.95 28.45 3.49
CA ILE A 173 12.65 29.07 3.74
C ILE A 173 12.27 28.78 5.20
N ASN A 174 12.06 29.83 5.99
CA ASN A 174 11.63 29.76 7.37
C ASN A 174 10.13 30.10 7.47
N ILE A 175 9.33 29.13 7.90
CA ILE A 175 7.88 29.26 8.12
C ILE A 175 7.57 28.76 9.53
N ASP A 176 7.09 29.65 10.41
CA ASP A 176 6.68 29.34 11.77
C ASP A 176 7.72 28.51 12.57
N ASP A 177 8.99 28.92 12.51
CA ASP A 177 10.15 28.25 13.13
C ASP A 177 10.55 26.90 12.48
N GLU A 178 9.87 26.46 11.42
CA GLU A 178 10.31 25.35 10.58
C GLU A 178 11.13 25.81 9.38
N LYS A 179 12.20 25.06 9.10
CA LYS A 179 13.09 25.32 7.96
C LYS A 179 12.84 24.32 6.84
N TYR A 180 12.86 24.84 5.61
CA TYR A 180 12.72 24.09 4.37
C TYR A 180 13.85 24.52 3.43
N VAL A 181 14.59 23.58 2.88
CA VAL A 181 15.75 23.88 2.03
C VAL A 181 15.36 23.74 0.57
N PHE A 182 15.37 24.84 -0.18
CA PHE A 182 15.24 24.85 -1.63
C PHE A 182 16.63 24.81 -2.27
N GLU A 183 16.89 23.79 -3.09
CA GLU A 183 18.13 23.64 -3.86
C GLU A 183 17.84 23.92 -5.35
N SER A 184 18.59 24.86 -5.94
CA SER A 184 18.51 25.15 -7.37
C SER A 184 19.21 24.07 -8.18
N VAL A 185 18.47 23.39 -9.05
CA VAL A 185 19.02 22.40 -9.96
C VAL A 185 19.20 23.01 -11.35
N LYS A 186 20.38 22.84 -11.94
CA LYS A 186 20.65 23.15 -13.36
C LYS A 186 20.41 21.90 -14.19
N LEU A 187 19.31 21.87 -14.93
CA LEU A 187 18.95 20.77 -15.85
C LEU A 187 18.70 21.36 -17.24
N ASP A 188 19.52 20.97 -18.22
CA ASP A 188 19.31 21.25 -19.65
C ASP A 188 18.88 22.72 -19.94
N ASP A 189 19.70 23.68 -19.50
CA ASP A 189 19.53 25.14 -19.65
C ASP A 189 18.40 25.80 -18.81
N ILE A 190 17.63 25.02 -18.05
CA ILE A 190 16.62 25.55 -17.11
C ILE A 190 17.23 25.59 -15.71
N GLN A 191 17.32 26.80 -15.13
CA GLN A 191 17.70 27.01 -13.74
C GLN A 191 16.43 27.04 -12.89
N SER A 192 16.33 26.12 -11.94
CA SER A 192 15.27 26.12 -10.92
C SER A 192 15.26 27.43 -10.14
N ARG A 193 14.06 27.99 -9.96
CA ARG A 193 13.81 29.24 -9.24
C ARG A 193 12.66 29.06 -8.28
N LEU A 194 12.73 29.76 -7.16
CA LEU A 194 11.64 29.86 -6.19
C LEU A 194 10.84 31.12 -6.51
N TYR A 195 9.52 30.99 -6.61
CA TYR A 195 8.64 32.09 -6.93
C TYR A 195 7.70 32.36 -5.76
N PHE A 196 7.22 33.59 -5.64
CA PHE A 196 6.17 33.96 -4.70
C PHE A 196 5.01 34.62 -5.45
N ASP A 197 3.84 33.99 -5.39
CA ASP A 197 2.61 34.51 -5.97
C ASP A 197 1.96 35.47 -4.98
N ASN A 198 2.10 36.78 -5.24
CA ASN A 198 1.51 37.82 -4.42
C ASN A 198 -0.02 37.74 -4.35
N LYS A 199 -0.72 37.17 -5.33
CA LYS A 199 -2.20 37.08 -5.27
C LYS A 199 -2.66 35.98 -4.32
N LEU A 200 -1.89 34.90 -4.24
CA LEU A 200 -2.20 33.75 -3.41
C LEU A 200 -1.48 33.80 -2.05
N GLY A 201 -0.42 34.60 -1.92
CA GLY A 201 0.41 34.69 -0.72
C GLY A 201 1.25 33.44 -0.48
N GLU A 202 1.56 32.68 -1.54
CA GLU A 202 2.21 31.37 -1.42
C GLU A 202 3.43 31.27 -2.33
N PHE A 203 4.41 30.49 -1.87
CA PHE A 203 5.55 30.11 -2.69
C PHE A 203 5.15 29.05 -3.72
N TYR A 204 5.79 29.07 -4.88
CA TYR A 204 5.67 27.98 -5.85
C TYR A 204 7.00 27.76 -6.59
N VAL A 205 7.13 26.57 -7.16
CA VAL A 205 8.24 26.18 -8.01
C VAL A 205 7.70 25.63 -9.31
N LYS A 206 8.36 25.98 -10.43
CA LYS A 206 8.11 25.33 -11.72
C LYS A 206 8.87 24.01 -11.83
N LYS A 207 10.08 24.04 -11.29
CA LYS A 207 11.00 22.93 -11.14
C LYS A 207 12.02 23.27 -10.07
N GLY A 208 12.32 22.34 -9.17
CA GLY A 208 13.34 22.54 -8.14
C GLY A 208 13.37 21.41 -7.14
N VAL A 209 14.30 21.46 -6.20
CA VAL A 209 14.38 20.49 -5.10
C VAL A 209 14.02 21.21 -3.81
N VAL A 210 13.07 20.67 -3.05
CA VAL A 210 12.74 21.16 -1.70
C VAL A 210 12.85 19.99 -0.74
N ASP A 211 13.67 20.10 0.31
CA ASP A 211 13.90 19.05 1.31
C ASP A 211 14.22 17.68 0.66
N ARG A 212 15.13 17.68 -0.33
CA ARG A 212 15.53 16.50 -1.14
C ARG A 212 14.39 15.86 -1.94
N ILE A 213 13.32 16.60 -2.19
CA ILE A 213 12.23 16.20 -3.07
C ILE A 213 12.34 17.05 -4.33
N GLU A 214 12.71 16.44 -5.46
CA GLU A 214 12.63 17.08 -6.75
C GLU A 214 11.15 17.18 -7.15
N ILE A 215 10.73 18.43 -7.34
CA ILE A 215 9.38 18.85 -7.68
C ILE A 215 9.38 19.28 -9.13
N GLY A 216 8.41 18.75 -9.88
CA GLY A 216 8.22 19.08 -11.29
C GLY A 216 8.86 18.08 -12.24
N THR A 217 8.41 18.14 -13.50
CA THR A 217 8.86 17.33 -14.64
C THR A 217 8.75 15.80 -14.53
N LEU A 218 7.65 15.25 -15.03
CA LEU A 218 7.71 14.00 -15.79
C LEU A 218 7.93 14.36 -17.26
N ALA A 219 9.03 13.90 -17.86
CA ALA A 219 9.15 13.90 -19.31
C ALA A 219 7.94 13.15 -19.87
N LYS A 220 7.27 13.69 -20.91
CA LYS A 220 6.32 12.90 -21.69
C LYS A 220 6.95 11.54 -22.02
N ALA A 221 6.13 10.49 -22.04
CA ALA A 221 6.59 9.14 -22.36
C ALA A 221 7.25 9.01 -23.75
N ASP A 222 7.14 10.03 -24.62
CA ASP A 222 7.81 10.15 -25.92
C ASP A 222 9.18 10.86 -25.85
N GLY A 223 9.45 11.68 -24.82
CA GLY A 223 10.72 12.37 -24.60
C GLY A 223 10.87 13.71 -25.32
N GLU A 224 9.80 14.32 -25.83
CA GLU A 224 9.95 15.53 -26.66
C GLU A 224 9.77 16.86 -25.92
N GLU A 225 9.02 16.96 -24.80
CA GLU A 225 8.90 18.23 -24.07
C GLU A 225 8.68 18.03 -22.57
N PHE A 226 9.40 18.82 -21.77
CA PHE A 226 9.12 19.07 -20.35
C PHE A 226 8.15 20.25 -20.26
N TYR A 227 7.10 20.11 -19.45
CA TYR A 227 6.26 21.25 -19.10
C TYR A 227 6.69 21.78 -17.73
N ASP A 228 6.87 23.09 -17.67
CA ASP A 228 7.11 23.84 -16.45
C ASP A 228 5.75 24.15 -15.81
N TYR A 229 5.39 23.40 -14.77
CA TYR A 229 4.11 23.53 -14.09
C TYR A 229 4.29 24.21 -12.74
N ASP A 230 3.46 25.21 -12.46
CA ASP A 230 3.48 25.90 -11.17
C ASP A 230 2.97 24.96 -10.06
N THR A 231 3.89 24.47 -9.22
CA THR A 231 3.58 23.65 -8.05
C THR A 231 3.75 24.48 -6.79
N TYR A 232 2.64 24.77 -6.12
CA TYR A 232 2.60 25.62 -4.93
C TYR A 232 3.07 24.87 -3.69
N LEU A 233 3.87 25.52 -2.86
CA LEU A 233 4.43 24.99 -1.61
C LEU A 233 3.61 25.51 -0.44
N LEU A 234 2.90 24.62 0.26
CA LEU A 234 2.00 24.95 1.36
C LEU A 234 2.56 24.35 2.65
N PHE A 235 2.74 25.19 3.68
CA PHE A 235 3.45 24.80 4.91
C PHE A 235 2.54 24.71 6.14
N ASP A 236 1.37 25.34 6.08
CA ASP A 236 0.45 25.56 7.20
C ASP A 236 -1.02 25.30 6.82
N LYS A 237 -1.25 24.62 5.70
CA LYS A 237 -2.61 24.44 5.13
C LYS A 237 -3.16 23.04 5.36
N SER A 238 -4.46 22.99 5.61
CA SER A 238 -5.21 21.74 5.56
C SER A 238 -5.34 21.25 4.12
N LYS A 239 -5.62 19.94 3.98
CA LYS A 239 -5.96 19.33 2.68
C LYS A 239 -7.11 20.05 1.96
N SER A 240 -8.12 20.50 2.70
CA SER A 240 -9.28 21.21 2.13
C SER A 240 -8.88 22.54 1.52
N GLU A 241 -8.08 23.34 2.25
CA GLU A 241 -7.60 24.63 1.76
C GLU A 241 -6.73 24.46 0.52
N ALA A 242 -5.86 23.45 0.50
CA ALA A 242 -5.02 23.15 -0.65
C ALA A 242 -5.84 22.79 -1.90
N LYS A 243 -6.96 22.06 -1.75
CA LYS A 243 -7.87 21.73 -2.86
C LYS A 243 -8.57 22.97 -3.45
N GLU A 244 -8.85 23.97 -2.62
CA GLU A 244 -9.53 25.21 -3.05
C GLU A 244 -8.63 26.11 -3.91
N LEU A 245 -7.30 25.91 -3.88
CA LEU A 245 -6.33 26.65 -4.68
C LEU A 245 -6.58 26.52 -6.18
N GLY A 246 -7.13 25.40 -6.63
CA GLY A 246 -7.33 25.13 -8.07
C GLY A 246 -6.02 25.06 -8.87
N LYS A 247 -4.90 24.73 -8.21
CA LYS A 247 -3.55 24.61 -8.77
C LYS A 247 -2.89 23.31 -8.28
N ALA A 248 -1.81 22.89 -8.95
CA ALA A 248 -0.97 21.82 -8.43
C ALA A 248 -0.26 22.31 -7.15
N PHE A 249 -0.18 21.45 -6.13
CA PHE A 249 0.38 21.85 -4.84
C PHE A 249 1.08 20.70 -4.13
N ILE A 250 1.89 21.07 -3.14
CA ILE A 250 2.48 20.20 -2.12
C ILE A 250 2.17 20.83 -0.77
N VAL A 251 1.77 19.99 0.19
CA VAL A 251 1.57 20.35 1.59
C VAL A 251 2.62 19.62 2.42
N PHE A 252 3.44 20.38 3.13
CA PHE A 252 4.37 19.88 4.13
C PHE A 252 3.67 19.93 5.49
N TYR A 253 3.30 18.77 6.05
CA TYR A 253 2.62 18.73 7.36
C TYR A 253 3.60 18.67 8.53
N ASP A 254 4.54 17.74 8.46
CA ASP A 254 5.58 17.50 9.46
C ASP A 254 6.72 16.67 8.82
N GLU A 255 7.73 16.28 9.61
CA GLU A 255 8.86 15.46 9.13
C GLU A 255 8.44 14.08 8.59
N ASP A 256 7.33 13.52 9.09
CA ASP A 256 6.87 12.17 8.80
C ASP A 256 5.76 12.16 7.73
N LYS A 257 5.25 13.32 7.29
CA LYS A 257 4.09 13.37 6.40
C LYS A 257 4.08 14.55 5.44
N ILE A 258 3.85 14.23 4.17
CA ILE A 258 3.57 15.21 3.12
C ILE A 258 2.32 14.82 2.34
N ALA A 259 1.70 15.79 1.68
CA ALA A 259 0.70 15.54 0.66
C ALA A 259 0.92 16.41 -0.57
N PHE A 260 0.31 16.05 -1.68
CA PHE A 260 0.37 16.82 -2.91
C PHE A 260 -0.81 16.45 -3.79
N GLY A 261 -1.16 17.32 -4.72
CA GLY A 261 -2.35 17.12 -5.52
C GLY A 261 -2.38 17.96 -6.78
N ALA A 262 -3.34 17.61 -7.63
CA ALA A 262 -3.66 18.29 -8.86
C ALA A 262 -5.19 18.46 -8.97
N PRO A 263 -5.68 19.62 -9.41
CA PRO A 263 -7.11 19.85 -9.61
C PRO A 263 -7.61 19.14 -10.87
N GLU A 264 -8.93 18.98 -10.99
CA GLU A 264 -9.57 18.46 -12.21
C GLU A 264 -9.22 19.32 -13.42
N GLY A 265 -8.85 18.69 -14.55
CA GLY A 265 -8.40 19.38 -15.76
C GLY A 265 -7.08 20.14 -15.62
N GLY A 266 -6.47 20.11 -14.44
CA GLY A 266 -5.17 20.71 -14.16
C GLY A 266 -4.01 19.79 -14.49
N GLU A 267 -2.83 20.31 -14.20
CA GLU A 267 -1.55 19.66 -14.48
C GLU A 267 -1.19 18.72 -13.32
N SER A 268 -0.58 17.57 -13.63
CA SER A 268 -0.21 16.59 -12.60
C SER A 268 0.94 17.10 -11.75
N ALA A 269 0.90 16.85 -10.44
CA ALA A 269 2.04 17.07 -9.55
C ALA A 269 2.88 15.79 -9.46
N SER A 270 4.20 15.91 -9.58
CA SER A 270 5.14 14.78 -9.51
C SER A 270 6.26 15.07 -8.51
N LEU A 271 6.53 14.11 -7.63
CA LEU A 271 7.56 14.17 -6.60
C LEU A 271 8.57 13.04 -6.80
N TRP A 272 9.83 13.39 -7.03
CA TRP A 272 10.94 12.46 -7.05
C TRP A 272 11.77 12.64 -5.79
N PHE A 273 11.84 11.58 -4.97
CA PHE A 273 12.60 11.60 -3.72
C PHE A 273 14.06 11.22 -3.97
N LEU A 274 14.97 12.13 -3.61
CA LEU A 274 16.42 11.94 -3.73
C LEU A 274 16.96 11.18 -2.49
N PRO A 275 18.12 10.50 -2.61
CA PRO A 275 18.74 9.81 -1.48
C PRO A 275 18.97 10.71 -0.26
N GLY A 276 18.74 10.17 0.93
CA GLY A 276 18.87 10.85 2.22
C GLY A 276 17.58 10.86 3.02
N HIS A 277 17.53 11.73 4.03
CA HIS A 277 16.31 12.02 4.77
C HIS A 277 15.53 13.10 4.02
N SER A 278 14.37 12.74 3.49
CA SER A 278 13.35 13.65 3.00
C SER A 278 12.14 13.61 3.93
N ARG A 279 11.34 14.68 3.95
CA ARG A 279 10.06 14.66 4.70
C ARG A 279 9.15 13.57 4.14
N GLY A 280 8.49 12.82 5.03
CA GLY A 280 7.56 11.75 4.66
C GLY A 280 8.19 10.38 4.35
N VAL A 281 9.46 10.30 3.97
CA VAL A 281 10.13 9.02 3.65
C VAL A 281 11.65 9.14 3.67
N GLU A 282 12.33 8.09 4.11
CA GLU A 282 13.80 7.96 3.98
C GLU A 282 14.15 7.12 2.74
N ILE A 283 15.06 7.63 1.91
CA ILE A 283 15.49 6.99 0.67
C ILE A 283 16.98 6.62 0.80
N SER A 284 17.34 5.34 0.65
CA SER A 284 18.76 4.99 0.59
C SER A 284 19.36 5.31 -0.77
N ASP A 285 20.70 5.35 -0.87
CA ASP A 285 21.41 5.57 -2.13
C ASP A 285 21.05 4.56 -3.22
N ASN A 286 20.56 3.38 -2.86
CA ASN A 286 20.16 2.34 -3.81
C ASN A 286 18.67 2.33 -4.10
N ASP A 287 17.87 3.11 -3.40
CA ASP A 287 16.42 3.14 -3.61
C ASP A 287 16.03 4.12 -4.71
N PHE A 288 14.81 3.95 -5.23
CA PHE A 288 14.17 4.88 -6.15
C PHE A 288 12.71 5.05 -5.76
N LEU A 289 12.22 6.28 -5.73
CA LEU A 289 10.82 6.61 -5.52
C LEU A 289 10.41 7.85 -6.31
N LEU A 290 9.39 7.67 -7.15
CA LEU A 290 8.70 8.74 -7.85
C LEU A 290 7.20 8.54 -7.62
N VAL A 291 6.50 9.59 -7.18
CA VAL A 291 5.05 9.54 -6.99
C VAL A 291 4.40 10.70 -7.73
N GLN A 292 3.34 10.40 -8.47
CA GLN A 292 2.58 11.35 -9.26
C GLN A 292 1.12 11.37 -8.79
N ALA A 293 0.59 12.57 -8.59
CA ALA A 293 -0.82 12.82 -8.41
C ALA A 293 -1.38 13.26 -9.77
N GLY A 294 -2.08 12.35 -10.45
CA GLY A 294 -2.66 12.59 -11.77
C GLY A 294 -2.06 11.82 -12.94
N SER A 295 -2.58 12.11 -14.13
CA SER A 295 -2.11 11.63 -15.43
C SER A 295 -2.32 12.70 -16.51
N ASP A 296 -1.72 12.56 -17.70
CA ASP A 296 -1.70 13.57 -18.78
C ASP A 296 -3.10 13.99 -19.32
N LYS A 297 -4.21 13.43 -18.81
CA LYS A 297 -5.60 13.74 -19.20
C LYS A 297 -6.58 13.56 -18.03
N MET A 298 -6.43 14.38 -16.99
CA MET A 298 -7.26 14.28 -15.80
C MET A 298 -8.70 14.76 -16.05
N GLU A 299 -9.67 13.84 -15.98
CA GLU A 299 -11.10 14.15 -15.84
C GLU A 299 -11.52 14.28 -14.36
N GLN A 300 -10.61 14.09 -13.41
CA GLN A 300 -10.87 14.17 -11.97
C GLN A 300 -9.73 14.88 -11.25
N SER A 301 -9.98 15.33 -10.02
CA SER A 301 -8.89 15.78 -9.15
C SER A 301 -8.08 14.60 -8.60
N SER A 302 -6.83 14.85 -8.21
CA SER A 302 -5.99 13.86 -7.53
C SER A 302 -5.34 14.45 -6.30
N PHE A 303 -5.29 13.66 -5.25
CA PHE A 303 -4.62 14.00 -4.01
C PHE A 303 -3.90 12.78 -3.46
N VAL A 304 -2.60 12.91 -3.24
CA VAL A 304 -1.74 11.86 -2.72
C VAL A 304 -1.12 12.31 -1.39
N THR A 305 -1.04 11.43 -0.41
CA THR A 305 -0.35 11.62 0.87
C THR A 305 0.69 10.54 1.02
N ILE A 306 1.88 10.90 1.52
CA ILE A 306 2.97 9.99 1.83
C ILE A 306 3.29 10.15 3.31
N GLU A 307 3.25 9.05 4.06
CA GLU A 307 3.42 9.02 5.52
C GLU A 307 4.45 7.95 5.91
N LYS A 308 5.50 8.39 6.61
CA LYS A 308 6.47 7.55 7.31
C LYS A 308 5.81 6.98 8.55
N ARG A 309 5.95 5.68 8.77
CA ARG A 309 5.32 5.01 9.92
C ARG A 309 6.35 4.21 10.71
N ALA A 310 6.63 4.65 11.93
CA ALA A 310 7.59 3.98 12.80
C ALA A 310 7.28 2.48 12.99
N GLY A 311 8.25 1.62 12.62
CA GLY A 311 8.13 0.16 12.73
C GLY A 311 7.09 -0.46 11.79
N ARG A 312 6.61 0.28 10.78
CA ARG A 312 5.67 -0.17 9.75
C ARG A 312 6.19 0.24 8.37
N ILE A 313 5.60 -0.32 7.33
CA ILE A 313 5.85 0.14 5.96
C ILE A 313 5.26 1.54 5.77
N ASN A 314 5.89 2.37 4.95
CA ASN A 314 5.39 3.70 4.62
C ASN A 314 4.00 3.59 3.97
N LEU A 315 3.17 4.62 4.12
CA LEU A 315 1.83 4.67 3.53
C LEU A 315 1.81 5.70 2.41
N VAL A 316 1.35 5.29 1.23
CA VAL A 316 0.82 6.19 0.22
C VAL A 316 -0.70 6.10 0.31
N SER A 317 -1.39 7.23 0.44
CA SER A 317 -2.85 7.29 0.30
C SER A 317 -3.20 8.18 -0.87
N ALA A 318 -4.06 7.74 -1.78
CA ALA A 318 -4.47 8.50 -2.95
C ALA A 318 -5.99 8.59 -3.02
N ASP A 319 -6.50 9.81 -3.21
CA ASP A 319 -7.88 10.11 -3.59
C ASP A 319 -7.84 10.60 -5.04
N GLY A 320 -8.31 9.78 -5.98
CA GLY A 320 -8.22 10.04 -7.43
C GLY A 320 -7.02 9.38 -8.12
N PRO A 321 -6.74 9.70 -9.41
CA PRO A 321 -5.68 9.09 -10.23
C PRO A 321 -4.28 9.29 -9.67
N PHE A 322 -3.44 8.25 -9.64
CA PHE A 322 -2.07 8.36 -9.13
C PHE A 322 -1.14 7.35 -9.77
N THR A 323 0.17 7.61 -9.68
CA THR A 323 1.22 6.65 -10.03
C THR A 323 2.31 6.64 -8.97
N VAL A 324 2.74 5.46 -8.52
CA VAL A 324 3.89 5.26 -7.63
C VAL A 324 4.88 4.37 -8.36
N TYR A 325 6.08 4.87 -8.64
CA TYR A 325 7.22 4.08 -9.11
C TYR A 325 8.19 3.86 -7.96
N THR A 326 8.63 2.62 -7.76
CA THR A 326 9.69 2.31 -6.82
C THR A 326 10.60 1.18 -7.29
N GLY A 327 11.88 1.51 -7.51
CA GLY A 327 12.85 0.60 -8.14
C GLY A 327 12.32 -0.03 -9.43
N GLN A 328 12.09 -1.34 -9.39
CA GLN A 328 11.62 -2.14 -10.54
C GLN A 328 10.09 -2.36 -10.58
N GLN A 329 9.35 -1.64 -9.74
CA GLN A 329 7.91 -1.82 -9.56
C GLN A 329 7.18 -0.51 -9.72
N PHE A 330 5.92 -0.60 -10.14
CA PHE A 330 5.02 0.53 -10.07
C PHE A 330 3.60 0.08 -9.73
N ALA A 331 2.85 0.98 -9.10
CA ALA A 331 1.40 0.92 -9.03
C ALA A 331 0.82 2.17 -9.65
N GLU A 332 -0.19 1.99 -10.49
CA GLU A 332 -0.84 3.07 -11.22
C GLU A 332 -2.35 2.89 -11.12
N TYR A 333 -3.04 4.00 -10.87
CA TYR A 333 -4.47 4.13 -11.03
C TYR A 333 -4.76 5.26 -12.01
N VAL A 334 -5.24 4.90 -13.19
CA VAL A 334 -5.71 5.85 -14.20
C VAL A 334 -7.13 5.46 -14.57
N GLU A 335 -8.04 6.41 -14.45
CA GLU A 335 -9.43 6.21 -14.87
C GLU A 335 -9.53 6.18 -16.40
N GLY A 336 -10.42 5.35 -16.95
CA GLY A 336 -10.69 5.29 -18.40
C GLY A 336 -9.73 4.44 -19.26
N TYR A 337 -8.49 4.18 -18.83
CA TYR A 337 -7.54 3.38 -19.63
C TYR A 337 -7.86 1.87 -19.68
N LEU A 338 -8.56 1.38 -18.66
CA LEU A 338 -9.11 0.03 -18.57
C LEU A 338 -10.60 0.14 -18.26
N LYS A 339 -11.44 -0.70 -18.88
CA LYS A 339 -12.91 -0.65 -18.84
C LYS A 339 -13.61 -0.70 -17.46
N ALA A 340 -12.93 -0.52 -16.33
CA ALA A 340 -13.56 -0.53 -14.99
C ALA A 340 -12.71 0.08 -13.85
N GLY A 341 -12.00 1.21 -14.03
CA GLY A 341 -11.35 1.91 -12.91
C GLY A 341 -10.47 1.00 -12.04
N THR A 342 -9.59 0.22 -12.68
CA THR A 342 -8.77 -0.79 -11.99
C THR A 342 -7.36 -0.27 -11.74
N VAL A 343 -6.86 -0.38 -10.51
CA VAL A 343 -5.44 -0.20 -10.21
C VAL A 343 -4.63 -1.31 -10.88
N GLN A 344 -3.59 -0.92 -11.60
CA GLN A 344 -2.62 -1.81 -12.22
C GLN A 344 -1.35 -1.86 -11.37
N ILE A 345 -0.90 -3.08 -11.07
CA ILE A 345 0.42 -3.33 -10.49
C ILE A 345 1.18 -4.18 -11.50
N ALA A 346 2.32 -3.70 -11.95
CA ALA A 346 3.16 -4.45 -12.86
C ALA A 346 4.63 -4.34 -12.46
N SER A 347 5.39 -5.42 -12.66
CA SER A 347 6.85 -5.34 -12.73
C SER A 347 7.19 -4.77 -14.10
N THR A 348 7.99 -3.71 -14.12
CA THR A 348 8.31 -2.98 -15.33
C THR A 348 9.18 -3.80 -16.29
N GLY A 349 8.54 -4.45 -17.26
CA GLY A 349 9.19 -4.79 -18.54
C GLY A 349 8.99 -3.70 -19.61
N ILE A 350 8.03 -2.79 -19.42
CA ILE A 350 7.52 -1.89 -20.47
C ILE A 350 7.81 -0.41 -20.18
N HIS A 351 7.82 0.06 -18.93
CA HIS A 351 8.27 1.42 -18.56
C HIS A 351 9.79 1.45 -18.31
N SER A 352 10.56 1.12 -19.36
CA SER A 352 11.99 0.84 -19.29
C SER A 352 12.89 2.00 -18.83
N ARG A 353 12.39 3.24 -18.82
CA ARG A 353 13.21 4.44 -18.51
C ARG A 353 13.52 4.56 -17.01
N PHE A 354 12.55 4.26 -16.14
CA PHE A 354 12.72 4.34 -14.68
C PHE A 354 13.14 2.99 -14.07
N ALA A 355 12.65 1.91 -14.65
CA ALA A 355 12.85 0.53 -14.19
C ALA A 355 14.28 -0.02 -14.24
N ASN A 356 15.10 0.47 -15.17
CA ASN A 356 16.40 -0.12 -15.50
C ASN A 356 17.58 0.52 -14.78
N GLN A 357 17.36 1.36 -13.76
CA GLN A 357 18.46 2.01 -13.04
C GLN A 357 19.21 1.07 -12.07
N GLY A 358 18.81 -0.20 -11.95
CA GLY A 358 19.44 -1.14 -11.01
C GLY A 358 19.18 -0.81 -9.53
N LYS A 359 18.22 0.08 -9.27
CA LYS A 359 17.80 0.52 -7.93
C LYS A 359 16.81 -0.47 -7.30
N ASP A 360 16.85 -0.54 -5.98
CA ASP A 360 15.96 -1.36 -5.15
C ASP A 360 14.58 -0.69 -5.00
N SER A 361 13.58 -1.52 -4.72
CA SER A 361 12.20 -1.08 -4.46
C SER A 361 11.99 -0.87 -2.97
N ILE A 362 11.33 0.23 -2.62
CA ILE A 362 10.89 0.59 -1.28
C ILE A 362 9.52 -0.04 -1.00
N ASN A 363 9.33 -0.46 0.24
CA ASN A 363 8.08 -1.07 0.68
C ASN A 363 7.03 0.00 1.02
N PHE A 364 5.90 0.00 0.30
CA PHE A 364 4.76 0.87 0.55
C PHE A 364 3.47 0.08 0.75
N GLN A 365 2.66 0.49 1.71
CA GLN A 365 1.22 0.28 1.65
C GLN A 365 0.64 1.39 0.80
N ILE A 366 -0.21 1.07 -0.18
CA ILE A 366 -0.95 2.05 -0.96
C ILE A 366 -2.42 1.87 -0.66
N ARG A 367 -3.08 2.94 -0.20
CA ARG A 367 -4.52 2.99 -0.03
C ARG A 367 -5.10 3.93 -1.09
N SER A 368 -6.04 3.44 -1.87
CA SER A 368 -6.61 4.22 -2.97
C SER A 368 -8.12 4.36 -2.78
N ARG A 369 -8.63 5.57 -3.01
CA ARG A 369 -10.03 6.00 -2.87
C ARG A 369 -10.42 6.90 -4.03
N ASP A 370 -11.71 7.04 -4.31
CA ASP A 370 -12.17 8.02 -5.29
C ASP A 370 -11.90 9.46 -4.82
N GLU A 371 -12.16 10.45 -5.69
CA GLU A 371 -11.89 11.87 -5.42
C GLU A 371 -12.61 12.43 -4.17
N ASP A 372 -13.73 11.81 -3.80
CA ASP A 372 -14.53 12.10 -2.61
C ASP A 372 -14.00 11.38 -1.35
N GLY A 373 -12.95 10.56 -1.48
CA GLY A 373 -12.37 9.79 -0.39
C GLY A 373 -13.16 8.53 -0.01
N ASN A 374 -14.06 8.06 -0.88
CA ASN A 374 -14.80 6.82 -0.70
C ASN A 374 -14.06 5.62 -1.32
N ALA A 375 -14.41 4.42 -0.85
CA ALA A 375 -13.95 3.18 -1.45
C ALA A 375 -14.52 3.02 -2.88
N TYR A 376 -13.67 2.73 -3.86
CA TYR A 376 -14.11 2.61 -5.27
C TYR A 376 -15.20 1.57 -5.43
N THR A 377 -16.16 1.87 -6.30
CA THR A 377 -17.20 0.92 -6.67
C THR A 377 -16.88 0.33 -8.04
N ALA A 378 -16.33 -0.89 -8.09
CA ALA A 378 -16.16 -1.59 -9.36
C ALA A 378 -17.43 -2.37 -9.70
N SER A 379 -17.76 -2.43 -10.98
CA SER A 379 -18.89 -3.23 -11.46
C SER A 379 -18.48 -4.11 -12.64
N TYR A 380 -18.96 -5.34 -12.66
CA TYR A 380 -18.76 -6.31 -13.72
C TYR A 380 -20.11 -6.81 -14.22
N THR A 381 -20.43 -6.51 -15.47
CA THR A 381 -21.57 -7.11 -16.15
C THR A 381 -21.13 -8.42 -16.80
N ASP A 382 -21.64 -9.54 -16.29
CA ASP A 382 -21.39 -10.85 -16.88
C ASP A 382 -21.97 -10.86 -18.30
N PRO A 383 -21.13 -11.03 -19.34
CA PRO A 383 -21.57 -10.96 -20.73
C PRO A 383 -22.49 -12.11 -21.13
N LYS A 384 -22.55 -13.20 -20.34
CA LYS A 384 -23.44 -14.34 -20.60
C LYS A 384 -24.82 -14.15 -19.97
N THR A 385 -24.89 -13.51 -18.81
CA THR A 385 -26.14 -13.36 -18.05
C THR A 385 -26.72 -11.96 -18.10
N GLY A 386 -25.95 -10.96 -18.55
CA GLY A 386 -26.31 -9.55 -18.51
C GLY A 386 -26.40 -8.98 -17.09
N LYS A 387 -26.03 -9.74 -16.06
CA LYS A 387 -26.13 -9.32 -14.66
C LYS A 387 -24.89 -8.51 -14.28
N THR A 388 -25.11 -7.28 -13.83
CA THR A 388 -24.07 -6.43 -13.23
C THR A 388 -23.89 -6.80 -11.77
N HIS A 389 -22.66 -7.12 -11.41
CA HIS A 389 -22.21 -7.33 -10.05
C HIS A 389 -21.40 -6.11 -9.64
N THR A 390 -21.75 -5.51 -8.51
CA THR A 390 -21.11 -4.30 -8.02
C THR A 390 -20.47 -4.57 -6.67
N TRP A 391 -19.25 -4.11 -6.46
CA TRP A 391 -18.48 -4.30 -5.24
C TRP A 391 -17.75 -3.01 -4.87
N LYS A 392 -17.74 -2.68 -3.57
CA LYS A 392 -16.95 -1.59 -3.01
C LYS A 392 -15.57 -2.12 -2.63
N HIS A 393 -14.53 -1.37 -2.98
CA HIS A 393 -13.13 -1.72 -2.86
C HIS A 393 -12.40 -0.66 -2.03
N ASP A 394 -12.16 -0.96 -0.76
CA ASP A 394 -11.13 -0.28 0.03
C ASP A 394 -9.88 -1.15 -0.08
N LEU A 395 -9.11 -0.93 -1.14
CA LEU A 395 -7.96 -1.79 -1.45
C LEU A 395 -6.71 -1.21 -0.80
N ASP A 396 -6.22 -1.91 0.22
CA ASP A 396 -4.84 -1.77 0.67
C ASP A 396 -3.96 -2.60 -0.26
N TYR A 397 -3.21 -1.93 -1.13
CA TYR A 397 -2.13 -2.53 -1.89
C TYR A 397 -0.83 -2.47 -1.10
N TYR A 398 0.07 -3.39 -1.40
CA TYR A 398 1.38 -3.47 -0.81
C TYR A 398 2.35 -3.62 -1.97
N ILE A 399 3.17 -2.60 -2.23
CA ILE A 399 4.35 -2.73 -3.08
C ILE A 399 5.49 -3.10 -2.15
N THR A 400 6.20 -4.17 -2.47
CA THR A 400 7.33 -4.62 -1.66
C THR A 400 8.50 -5.00 -2.55
N ASP A 401 9.71 -5.03 -2.02
CA ASP A 401 10.92 -5.53 -2.69
C ASP A 401 10.75 -6.92 -3.33
N ILE A 402 9.76 -7.70 -2.87
CA ILE A 402 9.39 -9.04 -3.35
C ILE A 402 8.28 -9.07 -4.39
N GLY A 403 7.51 -7.98 -4.55
CA GLY A 403 6.40 -7.86 -5.49
C GLY A 403 5.19 -7.09 -4.97
N GLY A 404 4.12 -7.10 -5.77
CA GLY A 404 2.84 -6.47 -5.43
C GLY A 404 1.83 -7.44 -4.82
N PHE A 405 1.13 -7.02 -3.78
CA PHE A 405 -0.01 -7.71 -3.17
C PHE A 405 -1.21 -6.76 -3.01
N ALA A 406 -2.43 -7.24 -3.20
CA ALA A 406 -3.65 -6.50 -2.91
C ALA A 406 -4.46 -7.23 -1.82
N LYS A 407 -4.72 -6.56 -0.70
CA LYS A 407 -5.59 -7.08 0.36
C LYS A 407 -7.04 -6.72 0.04
N LYS A 408 -7.91 -7.71 -0.16
CA LYS A 408 -9.36 -7.51 -0.22
C LYS A 408 -9.95 -7.57 1.18
N THR A 409 -10.86 -6.66 1.50
CA THR A 409 -11.48 -6.56 2.83
C THR A 409 -12.64 -7.54 3.07
N GLU A 410 -13.31 -8.11 2.07
CA GLU A 410 -14.32 -9.18 2.28
C GLU A 410 -14.67 -9.94 0.97
N GLU A 411 -14.96 -11.25 1.10
CA GLU A 411 -15.36 -12.26 0.08
C GLU A 411 -14.28 -12.90 -0.84
N GLU A 412 -14.28 -14.24 -0.77
CA GLU A 412 -13.31 -15.30 -1.11
C GLU A 412 -12.70 -15.41 -2.53
N ALA A 413 -12.83 -14.44 -3.43
CA ALA A 413 -12.39 -14.68 -4.81
C ALA A 413 -11.75 -13.48 -5.51
N ILE A 414 -10.57 -13.03 -5.07
CA ILE A 414 -9.53 -12.45 -5.94
C ILE A 414 -8.13 -12.81 -5.37
N TYR A 415 -7.69 -14.06 -5.55
CA TYR A 415 -6.34 -14.51 -5.19
C TYR A 415 -5.33 -14.43 -6.35
N ASN A 416 -5.69 -13.80 -7.48
CA ASN A 416 -4.95 -13.92 -8.75
C ASN A 416 -4.02 -12.75 -9.11
N ARG A 417 -3.75 -11.80 -8.20
CA ARG A 417 -2.86 -10.65 -8.50
C ARG A 417 -1.76 -10.44 -7.47
N VAL A 418 -1.30 -11.53 -6.86
CA VAL A 418 -0.12 -11.50 -5.98
C VAL A 418 1.06 -12.03 -6.75
N SER A 419 1.96 -11.13 -7.14
CA SER A 419 3.14 -11.51 -7.91
C SER A 419 4.37 -11.41 -7.03
N PHE A 420 4.72 -12.49 -6.33
CA PHE A 420 5.97 -12.57 -5.55
C PHE A 420 7.16 -12.93 -6.44
N TYR A 421 7.75 -11.97 -7.15
CA TYR A 421 8.83 -12.22 -8.10
C TYR A 421 10.12 -12.75 -7.46
N LYS A 422 10.37 -12.48 -6.16
CA LYS A 422 11.58 -12.92 -5.44
C LYS A 422 11.40 -14.13 -4.50
N LEU A 423 10.18 -14.67 -4.35
CA LEU A 423 9.97 -15.92 -3.62
C LEU A 423 10.19 -17.12 -4.55
N THR A 424 10.90 -18.14 -4.07
CA THR A 424 10.89 -19.46 -4.72
C THR A 424 9.45 -19.98 -4.78
N GLN A 425 9.15 -20.86 -5.75
CA GLN A 425 7.83 -21.49 -5.85
C GLN A 425 7.42 -22.16 -4.51
N GLU A 426 8.34 -22.89 -3.88
CA GLU A 426 8.13 -23.54 -2.58
C GLU A 426 7.74 -22.54 -1.48
N ASN A 427 8.49 -21.44 -1.34
CA ASN A 427 8.18 -20.44 -0.32
C ASN A 427 6.88 -19.71 -0.62
N ARG A 428 6.56 -19.50 -1.90
CA ARG A 428 5.29 -18.93 -2.32
C ARG A 428 4.11 -19.82 -1.92
N GLU A 429 4.20 -21.13 -2.13
CA GLU A 429 3.19 -22.11 -1.71
C GLU A 429 3.04 -22.12 -0.18
N LYS A 430 4.16 -22.18 0.57
CA LYS A 430 4.16 -22.11 2.04
C LYS A 430 3.56 -20.81 2.57
N PHE A 431 3.77 -19.69 1.89
CA PHE A 431 3.17 -18.41 2.27
C PHE A 431 1.65 -18.46 2.13
N PHE A 432 1.14 -18.96 1.00
CA PHE A 432 -0.30 -19.09 0.80
C PHE A 432 -0.93 -20.08 1.77
N ASP A 433 -0.24 -21.17 2.10
CA ASP A 433 -0.72 -22.10 3.11
C ASP A 433 -0.74 -21.48 4.51
N MET A 434 0.31 -20.72 4.87
CA MET A 434 0.31 -19.93 6.09
C MET A 434 -0.84 -18.93 6.10
N TYR A 435 -1.11 -18.26 4.99
CA TYR A 435 -2.21 -17.28 4.90
C TYR A 435 -3.57 -17.93 5.11
N LYS A 436 -3.81 -19.10 4.51
CA LYS A 436 -5.06 -19.88 4.72
C LYS A 436 -5.23 -20.30 6.17
N GLN A 437 -4.14 -20.66 6.86
CA GLN A 437 -4.18 -21.12 8.24
C GLN A 437 -4.22 -19.98 9.26
N ASN A 438 -3.51 -18.90 8.98
CA ASN A 438 -3.30 -17.74 9.84
C ASN A 438 -2.91 -16.51 8.99
N SER A 439 -3.93 -15.85 8.44
CA SER A 439 -3.76 -14.66 7.60
C SER A 439 -2.98 -13.54 8.29
N ASN A 440 -3.19 -13.33 9.60
CA ASN A 440 -2.47 -12.31 10.36
C ASN A 440 -0.96 -12.55 10.39
N LYS A 441 -0.53 -13.81 10.62
CA LYS A 441 0.89 -14.17 10.60
C LYS A 441 1.50 -14.01 9.22
N ALA A 442 0.78 -14.42 8.17
CA ALA A 442 1.23 -14.24 6.80
C ALA A 442 1.33 -12.75 6.42
N LEU A 443 0.34 -11.93 6.77
CA LEU A 443 0.38 -10.48 6.53
C LEU A 443 1.54 -9.81 7.29
N SER A 444 1.86 -10.27 8.50
CA SER A 444 3.03 -9.77 9.25
C SER A 444 4.38 -10.11 8.60
N LEU A 445 4.42 -11.08 7.69
CA LEU A 445 5.62 -11.45 6.93
C LEU A 445 5.81 -10.60 5.67
N ILE A 446 4.72 -10.10 5.07
CA ILE A 446 4.81 -9.24 3.88
C ILE A 446 5.55 -7.94 4.20
N THR A 447 5.49 -7.48 5.45
CA THR A 447 6.18 -6.26 5.89
C THR A 447 7.65 -6.51 6.26
N LYS A 448 8.16 -7.73 6.12
CA LYS A 448 9.54 -8.10 6.45
C LYS A 448 10.43 -8.09 5.20
N PRO A 449 11.74 -7.81 5.34
CA PRO A 449 12.69 -8.00 4.24
C PRO A 449 12.60 -9.41 3.65
N ILE A 450 12.80 -9.56 2.33
CA ILE A 450 12.72 -10.85 1.63
C ILE A 450 13.58 -11.95 2.27
N THR A 451 14.73 -11.59 2.84
CA THR A 451 15.64 -12.52 3.51
C THR A 451 15.03 -13.09 4.79
N GLU A 452 14.39 -12.26 5.62
CA GLU A 452 13.66 -12.67 6.82
C GLU A 452 12.43 -13.50 6.43
N MET A 453 11.65 -13.04 5.45
CA MET A 453 10.49 -13.76 4.95
C MET A 453 10.87 -15.17 4.44
N ASN A 454 11.90 -15.26 3.60
CA ASN A 454 12.42 -16.54 3.11
C ASN A 454 12.90 -17.45 4.24
N ASN A 455 13.53 -16.90 5.28
CA ASN A 455 13.97 -17.68 6.44
C ASN A 455 12.79 -18.22 7.24
N VAL A 456 11.76 -17.40 7.47
CA VAL A 456 10.55 -17.84 8.17
C VAL A 456 9.81 -18.89 7.36
N LEU A 457 9.63 -18.68 6.05
CA LEU A 457 8.94 -19.63 5.17
C LEU A 457 9.73 -20.93 4.99
N ARG A 458 11.06 -20.87 4.87
CA ARG A 458 11.91 -22.07 4.80
C ARG A 458 11.72 -22.97 6.03
N ASN A 459 11.63 -22.35 7.21
CA ASN A 459 11.43 -23.03 8.49
C ASN A 459 9.95 -23.26 8.83
N TYR A 460 9.02 -22.77 8.02
CA TYR A 460 7.60 -22.95 8.26
C TYR A 460 7.21 -24.39 7.93
N VAL A 461 7.07 -25.20 8.97
CA VAL A 461 6.51 -26.54 8.87
C VAL A 461 5.01 -26.42 8.94
N ILE A 462 4.34 -26.73 7.83
CA ILE A 462 2.89 -26.87 7.79
C ILE A 462 2.53 -28.08 8.66
N SER A 463 2.03 -27.83 9.88
CA SER A 463 1.43 -28.87 10.70
C SER A 463 -0.06 -28.90 10.40
N TYR A 464 -0.49 -29.79 9.52
CA TYR A 464 -1.90 -30.13 9.44
C TYR A 464 -2.25 -30.94 10.69
N GLU A 465 -3.05 -30.35 11.59
CA GLU A 465 -3.66 -31.05 12.71
C GLU A 465 -5.11 -31.39 12.34
N SER A 466 -5.45 -32.67 12.29
CA SER A 466 -6.82 -33.09 11.99
C SER A 466 -7.76 -32.63 13.12
N LYS A 467 -8.63 -31.66 12.84
CA LYS A 467 -9.67 -31.19 13.77
C LYS A 467 -10.95 -32.01 13.58
N VAL A 468 -10.93 -33.27 14.00
CA VAL A 468 -12.11 -34.14 13.91
C VAL A 468 -13.09 -33.82 15.03
N GLU A 469 -14.32 -33.49 14.66
CA GLU A 469 -15.44 -33.40 15.60
C GLU A 469 -15.96 -34.81 15.91
N PHE A 470 -15.84 -35.22 17.17
CA PHE A 470 -16.34 -36.52 17.63
C PHE A 470 -17.74 -36.39 18.21
N THR A 471 -18.61 -37.32 17.84
CA THR A 471 -19.89 -37.58 18.51
C THR A 471 -19.69 -38.66 19.55
N ASP A 472 -20.17 -38.42 20.77
CA ASP A 472 -20.20 -39.44 21.82
C ASP A 472 -21.22 -40.54 21.46
N TYR A 473 -20.79 -41.80 21.52
CA TYR A 473 -21.60 -42.98 21.23
C TYR A 473 -21.49 -43.99 22.37
N GLY A 474 -22.63 -44.33 22.98
CA GLY A 474 -22.68 -45.33 24.05
C GLY A 474 -22.02 -44.88 25.36
N ASN A 475 -21.70 -45.86 26.21
CA ASN A 475 -21.08 -45.60 27.51
C ASN A 475 -19.57 -45.40 27.35
N LYS A 476 -19.03 -44.31 27.90
CA LYS A 476 -17.59 -44.08 27.99
C LYS A 476 -16.99 -44.95 29.10
N GLY A 477 -16.75 -46.22 28.81
CA GLY A 477 -16.07 -47.17 29.70
C GLY A 477 -14.55 -47.16 29.53
N SER A 478 -13.82 -47.50 30.59
CA SER A 478 -12.45 -47.99 30.48
C SER A 478 -12.50 -49.45 30.05
N TYR A 479 -12.33 -49.70 28.75
CA TYR A 479 -12.25 -51.05 28.19
C TYR A 479 -10.80 -51.54 28.21
N LYS A 480 -10.56 -52.81 28.53
CA LYS A 480 -9.19 -53.36 28.62
C LYS A 480 -8.60 -53.64 27.23
N SER A 481 -9.43 -53.71 26.20
CA SER A 481 -9.02 -53.90 24.81
C SER A 481 -10.02 -53.29 23.83
N ALA A 482 -9.60 -53.09 22.58
CA ALA A 482 -10.47 -52.65 21.50
C ALA A 482 -11.60 -53.68 21.22
N LEU A 483 -11.34 -54.98 21.46
CA LEU A 483 -12.37 -56.00 21.26
C LEU A 483 -13.48 -55.91 22.32
N GLU A 484 -13.11 -55.71 23.59
CA GLU A 484 -14.09 -55.50 24.66
C GLU A 484 -14.95 -54.26 24.39
N ASP A 485 -14.32 -53.19 23.92
CA ASP A 485 -14.99 -51.95 23.53
C ASP A 485 -15.99 -52.15 22.39
N LEU A 486 -15.57 -52.80 21.30
CA LEU A 486 -16.45 -53.14 20.17
C LEU A 486 -17.63 -54.01 20.62
N LYS A 487 -17.39 -55.05 21.44
CA LYS A 487 -18.46 -55.91 21.97
C LYS A 487 -19.46 -55.13 22.81
N ALA A 488 -18.97 -54.21 23.66
CA ALA A 488 -19.84 -53.38 24.50
C ALA A 488 -20.72 -52.41 23.69
N HIS A 489 -20.27 -52.01 22.50
CA HIS A 489 -20.94 -51.02 21.65
C HIS A 489 -21.78 -51.61 20.50
N ASN A 490 -21.68 -52.90 20.24
CA ASN A 490 -22.42 -53.61 19.19
C ASN A 490 -23.95 -53.69 19.42
N ASN A 491 -24.43 -53.39 20.63
CA ASN A 491 -25.86 -53.37 20.97
C ASN A 491 -26.63 -54.65 20.58
N GLY A 492 -25.97 -55.82 20.60
CA GLY A 492 -26.57 -57.12 20.30
C GLY A 492 -27.05 -57.32 18.86
N ARG A 493 -26.61 -56.49 17.91
CA ARG A 493 -27.08 -56.55 16.52
C ARG A 493 -26.31 -57.48 15.60
N PHE A 494 -25.06 -57.74 15.93
CA PHE A 494 -24.20 -58.60 15.14
C PHE A 494 -23.63 -59.67 16.05
N ASP A 495 -23.95 -60.94 15.84
CA ASP A 495 -23.28 -62.05 16.50
C ASP A 495 -22.43 -62.76 15.44
N PRO A 496 -21.27 -62.18 15.05
CA PRO A 496 -20.41 -62.84 14.08
C PRO A 496 -19.77 -64.01 14.81
N TYR A 497 -20.27 -65.22 14.56
CA TYR A 497 -19.61 -66.51 14.82
C TYR A 497 -18.53 -66.45 15.92
N GLU A 498 -18.86 -66.86 17.14
CA GLU A 498 -17.89 -66.95 18.25
C GLU A 498 -16.60 -67.72 17.89
N ASP A 499 -16.62 -68.50 16.80
CA ASP A 499 -15.52 -69.33 16.28
C ASP A 499 -14.75 -68.77 15.05
N GLY A 500 -15.07 -67.57 14.55
CA GLY A 500 -14.33 -66.96 13.43
C GLY A 500 -12.93 -66.44 13.83
N PRO A 501 -11.99 -66.23 12.88
CA PRO A 501 -10.74 -65.52 13.16
C PRO A 501 -11.04 -64.17 13.83
N SER A 502 -10.44 -63.85 14.97
CA SER A 502 -10.83 -62.67 15.75
C SER A 502 -10.60 -61.31 15.07
N GLY A 503 -9.84 -61.26 13.98
CA GLY A 503 -9.75 -60.08 13.13
C GLY A 503 -11.08 -59.80 12.41
N ASP A 504 -11.71 -60.85 11.88
CA ASP A 504 -13.03 -60.80 11.26
C ASP A 504 -14.11 -60.43 12.29
N LEU A 505 -13.92 -60.82 13.56
CA LEU A 505 -14.77 -60.43 14.67
C LEU A 505 -14.76 -58.90 14.89
N GLY A 506 -13.56 -58.28 14.92
CA GLY A 506 -13.41 -56.82 15.08
C GLY A 506 -13.93 -56.02 13.88
N HIS A 507 -13.63 -56.49 12.67
CA HIS A 507 -14.10 -55.89 11.42
C HIS A 507 -15.64 -55.98 11.28
N GLY A 508 -16.21 -57.19 11.40
CA GLY A 508 -17.66 -57.41 11.27
C GLY A 508 -18.47 -56.69 12.36
N THR A 509 -17.98 -56.69 13.60
CA THR A 509 -18.62 -55.94 14.69
C THR A 509 -18.64 -54.43 14.40
N THR A 510 -17.57 -53.90 13.80
CA THR A 510 -17.52 -52.48 13.43
C THR A 510 -18.59 -52.12 12.40
N HIS A 511 -18.81 -52.94 11.36
CA HIS A 511 -19.90 -52.71 10.39
C HIS A 511 -21.28 -52.67 11.07
N GLY A 512 -21.51 -53.55 12.06
CA GLY A 512 -22.74 -53.56 12.85
C GLY A 512 -22.97 -52.24 13.61
N ILE A 513 -21.91 -51.70 14.24
CA ILE A 513 -21.95 -50.43 14.97
C ILE A 513 -22.13 -49.25 14.00
N ASN A 514 -21.36 -49.20 12.91
CA ASN A 514 -21.44 -48.13 11.91
C ASN A 514 -22.84 -48.06 11.29
N SER A 515 -23.42 -49.22 10.95
CA SER A 515 -24.80 -49.32 10.48
C SER A 515 -25.80 -48.84 11.52
N TYR A 516 -25.60 -49.16 12.81
CA TYR A 516 -26.44 -48.61 13.89
C TYR A 516 -26.38 -47.08 13.91
N ILE A 517 -25.18 -46.50 13.90
CA ILE A 517 -24.98 -45.04 13.97
C ILE A 517 -25.66 -44.38 12.76
N ARG A 518 -25.42 -44.88 11.55
CA ARG A 518 -26.05 -44.41 10.32
C ARG A 518 -27.58 -44.46 10.39
N ASP A 519 -28.16 -45.59 10.81
CA ASP A 519 -29.59 -45.81 10.69
C ASP A 519 -30.41 -45.19 11.84
N LYS A 520 -29.80 -45.02 13.02
CA LYS A 520 -30.50 -44.62 14.25
C LYS A 520 -30.08 -43.27 14.82
N ILE A 521 -28.86 -42.81 14.56
CA ILE A 521 -28.32 -41.60 15.18
C ILE A 521 -28.13 -40.49 14.15
N ALA A 522 -27.63 -40.82 12.95
CA ALA A 522 -27.38 -39.82 11.93
C ALA A 522 -28.67 -39.08 11.54
N PRO A 523 -28.57 -37.79 11.15
CA PRO A 523 -29.73 -37.03 10.73
C PRO A 523 -30.47 -37.71 9.57
N LYS A 524 -31.79 -37.82 9.69
CA LYS A 524 -32.63 -38.41 8.64
C LYS A 524 -32.94 -37.36 7.58
N ILE A 525 -32.29 -37.46 6.43
CA ILE A 525 -32.66 -36.69 5.22
C ILE A 525 -33.71 -37.51 4.44
N PRO A 526 -34.72 -36.86 3.82
CA PRO A 526 -35.62 -37.53 2.89
C PRO A 526 -34.86 -38.35 1.85
N VAL A 527 -35.29 -39.59 1.63
CA VAL A 527 -34.68 -40.49 0.66
C VAL A 527 -34.75 -39.87 -0.73
N ARG A 528 -33.61 -39.79 -1.42
CA ARG A 528 -33.57 -39.48 -2.85
C ARG A 528 -34.01 -40.72 -3.62
N GLN A 529 -35.13 -40.64 -4.34
CA GLN A 529 -35.50 -41.66 -5.32
C GLN A 529 -34.78 -41.36 -6.63
N GLU A 530 -33.93 -42.28 -7.08
CA GLU A 530 -33.37 -42.27 -8.44
C GLU A 530 -33.80 -43.55 -9.17
N GLY A 531 -34.88 -43.45 -9.94
CA GLY A 531 -35.49 -44.59 -10.63
C GLY A 531 -36.12 -45.58 -9.64
N ALA A 532 -35.82 -46.87 -9.81
CA ALA A 532 -36.34 -47.94 -8.95
C ALA A 532 -35.60 -48.08 -7.61
N TYR A 533 -34.52 -47.31 -7.39
CA TYR A 533 -33.67 -47.42 -6.22
C TYR A 533 -33.99 -46.34 -5.18
N THR A 534 -34.21 -46.79 -3.95
CA THR A 534 -34.38 -45.94 -2.76
C THR A 534 -33.00 -45.72 -2.15
N VAL A 535 -32.39 -44.55 -2.37
CA VAL A 535 -31.09 -44.22 -1.75
C VAL A 535 -31.33 -43.89 -0.28
N LEU A 536 -31.17 -44.88 0.59
CA LEU A 536 -31.28 -44.72 2.04
C LEU A 536 -30.12 -43.85 2.55
N GLY A 537 -30.42 -42.63 2.99
CA GLY A 537 -29.53 -41.83 3.84
C GLY A 537 -28.55 -40.92 3.08
N GLY A 538 -28.53 -39.65 3.48
CA GLY A 538 -27.51 -38.68 3.08
C GLY A 538 -26.37 -38.55 4.08
N TYR A 539 -26.26 -39.47 5.05
CA TYR A 539 -25.19 -39.51 6.04
C TYR A 539 -24.73 -40.95 6.28
N ASN A 540 -23.49 -41.09 6.76
CA ASN A 540 -22.89 -42.35 7.20
C ASN A 540 -22.21 -42.15 8.58
N GLY A 541 -22.00 -43.24 9.31
CA GLY A 541 -21.47 -43.21 10.68
C GLY A 541 -20.27 -44.13 10.86
N PHE A 542 -19.22 -43.64 11.53
CA PHE A 542 -17.95 -44.35 11.70
C PHE A 542 -17.55 -44.42 13.17
N TYR A 543 -17.44 -45.62 13.71
CA TYR A 543 -17.06 -45.86 15.10
C TYR A 543 -15.55 -46.00 15.27
N LEU A 544 -14.99 -45.20 16.18
CA LEU A 544 -13.53 -44.96 16.30
C LEU A 544 -12.94 -45.47 17.61
N LEU A 545 -13.66 -46.38 18.29
CA LEU A 545 -13.38 -46.89 19.63
C LEU A 545 -13.60 -45.84 20.74
N ASN A 546 -13.59 -46.30 21.99
CA ASN A 546 -13.76 -45.56 23.24
C ASN A 546 -15.03 -44.69 23.25
N GLY A 547 -16.11 -45.23 22.69
CA GLY A 547 -17.38 -44.52 22.60
C GLY A 547 -17.32 -43.26 21.74
N LYS A 548 -16.41 -43.18 20.76
CA LYS A 548 -16.33 -42.06 19.81
C LYS A 548 -16.81 -42.48 18.44
N ALA A 549 -17.57 -41.60 17.79
CA ALA A 549 -18.01 -41.76 16.42
C ALA A 549 -17.83 -40.47 15.62
N VAL A 550 -17.83 -40.59 14.30
CA VAL A 550 -17.95 -39.46 13.36
C VAL A 550 -19.15 -39.73 12.45
N ILE A 551 -19.93 -38.69 12.18
CA ILE A 551 -21.06 -38.75 11.26
C ILE A 551 -20.76 -37.78 10.12
N LEU A 552 -20.72 -38.28 8.90
CA LEU A 552 -20.44 -37.47 7.70
C LEU A 552 -21.60 -37.55 6.73
N LYS A 553 -21.83 -36.44 6.03
CA LYS A 553 -22.78 -36.39 4.92
C LYS A 553 -22.17 -37.08 3.70
N GLU A 554 -22.99 -37.82 2.96
CA GLU A 554 -22.55 -38.44 1.71
C GLU A 554 -22.31 -37.35 0.65
N PRO A 555 -21.13 -37.32 -0.02
CA PRO A 555 -20.90 -36.46 -1.17
C PRO A 555 -21.73 -36.92 -2.37
N ASN A 556 -22.09 -35.99 -3.26
CA ASN A 556 -22.91 -36.24 -4.45
C ASN A 556 -22.05 -36.80 -5.61
N ILE A 557 -21.34 -37.90 -5.35
CA ILE A 557 -20.58 -38.68 -6.32
C ILE A 557 -20.99 -40.15 -6.26
N ASN A 558 -20.55 -40.94 -7.23
CA ASN A 558 -20.80 -42.39 -7.26
C ASN A 558 -19.48 -43.15 -7.47
N PHE A 559 -19.53 -44.48 -7.38
CA PHE A 559 -18.35 -45.33 -7.53
C PHE A 559 -17.65 -45.20 -8.90
N ASN A 560 -18.35 -44.82 -9.98
CA ASN A 560 -17.71 -44.59 -11.28
C ASN A 560 -16.79 -43.36 -11.27
N HIS A 561 -17.11 -42.35 -10.46
CA HIS A 561 -16.22 -41.21 -10.24
C HIS A 561 -14.96 -41.64 -9.48
N ILE A 562 -15.13 -42.46 -8.43
CA ILE A 562 -14.03 -42.93 -7.58
C ILE A 562 -13.09 -43.88 -8.34
N LYS A 563 -13.64 -44.78 -9.18
CA LYS A 563 -12.88 -45.77 -9.97
C LYS A 563 -11.74 -45.15 -10.80
N LYS A 564 -11.89 -43.90 -11.23
CA LYS A 564 -10.86 -43.15 -11.99
C LYS A 564 -9.61 -42.83 -11.16
N TYR A 565 -9.69 -42.92 -9.85
CA TYR A 565 -8.61 -42.62 -8.90
C TYR A 565 -8.09 -43.85 -8.15
N ILE A 566 -8.68 -45.03 -8.37
CA ILE A 566 -8.27 -46.31 -7.76
C ILE A 566 -7.23 -46.98 -8.66
N HIS A 567 -6.05 -47.28 -8.11
CA HIS A 567 -4.98 -47.98 -8.83
C HIS A 567 -5.45 -49.34 -9.35
N ASN A 568 -4.99 -49.76 -10.54
CA ASN A 568 -5.41 -51.03 -11.14
C ASN A 568 -5.11 -52.24 -10.26
N ASP A 569 -4.09 -52.18 -9.41
CA ASP A 569 -3.75 -53.26 -8.47
C ASP A 569 -4.78 -53.40 -7.33
N LEU A 570 -5.65 -52.40 -7.12
CA LEU A 570 -6.74 -52.42 -6.14
C LEU A 570 -8.05 -52.99 -6.71
N SER A 571 -8.04 -53.45 -7.97
CA SER A 571 -9.22 -53.93 -8.71
C SER A 571 -9.81 -55.26 -8.23
N GLY A 572 -9.55 -55.66 -6.98
CA GLY A 572 -10.06 -56.89 -6.37
C GLY A 572 -11.59 -56.97 -6.36
N GLU A 573 -12.09 -58.19 -6.34
CA GLU A 573 -13.52 -58.54 -6.43
C GLU A 573 -14.38 -57.84 -5.37
N SER A 574 -13.86 -57.62 -4.16
CA SER A 574 -14.54 -56.95 -3.05
C SER A 574 -14.92 -55.49 -3.34
N PHE A 575 -14.01 -54.72 -3.95
CA PHE A 575 -14.30 -53.34 -4.35
C PHE A 575 -15.30 -53.27 -5.51
N TYR A 576 -15.25 -54.25 -6.41
CA TYR A 576 -16.20 -54.36 -7.50
C TYR A 576 -17.61 -54.76 -7.03
N MET A 577 -17.73 -55.58 -5.99
CA MET A 577 -19.03 -55.91 -5.40
C MET A 577 -19.72 -54.66 -4.83
N ALA A 578 -18.98 -53.77 -4.16
CA ALA A 578 -19.51 -52.48 -3.71
C ALA A 578 -19.90 -51.57 -4.89
N ALA A 579 -19.09 -51.53 -5.95
CA ALA A 579 -19.35 -50.68 -7.11
C ALA A 579 -20.55 -51.10 -7.96
N ASN A 580 -20.91 -52.39 -7.95
CA ASN A 580 -22.00 -52.96 -8.76
C ASN A 580 -23.29 -53.27 -7.97
N GLY A 581 -23.28 -53.09 -6.64
CA GLY A 581 -24.41 -53.39 -5.76
C GLY A 581 -25.17 -52.15 -5.25
N ASP A 582 -25.85 -52.32 -4.11
CA ASP A 582 -26.69 -51.30 -3.49
C ASP A 582 -25.92 -50.04 -3.04
N TRP A 583 -24.59 -50.13 -2.92
CA TRP A 583 -23.71 -49.07 -2.43
C TRP A 583 -23.21 -48.10 -3.51
N LYS A 584 -23.63 -48.28 -4.77
CA LYS A 584 -23.15 -47.48 -5.92
C LYS A 584 -23.20 -45.96 -5.71
N TYR A 585 -24.18 -45.47 -4.95
CA TYR A 585 -24.43 -44.05 -4.67
C TYR A 585 -24.06 -43.63 -3.24
N GLN A 586 -23.34 -44.48 -2.51
CA GLN A 586 -22.90 -44.24 -1.13
C GLN A 586 -21.37 -44.33 -1.08
N PRO A 587 -20.66 -43.33 -1.64
CA PRO A 587 -19.21 -43.36 -1.75
C PRO A 587 -18.50 -43.52 -0.40
N LEU A 588 -19.11 -43.08 0.71
CA LEU A 588 -18.52 -43.26 2.04
C LEU A 588 -18.61 -44.70 2.58
N TYR A 589 -19.22 -45.65 1.86
CA TYR A 589 -19.08 -47.07 2.17
C TYR A 589 -17.60 -47.51 2.19
N ILE A 590 -16.75 -46.89 1.35
CA ILE A 590 -15.30 -47.15 1.38
C ILE A 590 -14.68 -46.76 2.74
N PHE A 591 -15.21 -45.73 3.40
CA PHE A 591 -14.77 -45.34 4.75
C PHE A 591 -15.33 -46.27 5.83
N ASP A 592 -16.49 -46.90 5.59
CA ASP A 592 -17.04 -47.94 6.47
C ASP A 592 -16.08 -49.13 6.51
N GLU A 593 -15.66 -49.61 5.34
CA GLU A 593 -14.62 -50.63 5.17
C GLU A 593 -13.30 -50.22 5.82
N LEU A 594 -12.78 -49.01 5.52
CA LEU A 594 -11.53 -48.52 6.14
C LEU A 594 -11.62 -48.53 7.67
N THR A 595 -12.73 -48.04 8.23
CA THR A 595 -12.93 -47.99 9.68
C THR A 595 -12.97 -49.41 10.27
N ALA A 596 -13.69 -50.33 9.62
CA ALA A 596 -13.79 -51.72 10.03
C ALA A 596 -12.45 -52.46 9.99
N TYR A 597 -11.70 -52.36 8.88
CA TYR A 597 -10.34 -52.92 8.79
C TYR A 597 -9.39 -52.28 9.80
N THR A 598 -9.50 -50.98 10.06
CA THR A 598 -8.62 -50.33 11.04
C THR A 598 -8.90 -50.84 12.46
N ASN A 599 -10.18 -50.96 12.84
CA ASN A 599 -10.57 -51.51 14.13
C ASN A 599 -10.18 -52.98 14.27
N GLY A 600 -10.40 -53.79 13.23
CA GLY A 600 -9.97 -55.19 13.17
C GLY A 600 -8.46 -55.34 13.29
N ALA A 601 -7.68 -54.44 12.67
CA ALA A 601 -6.21 -54.43 12.75
C ALA A 601 -5.73 -54.13 14.15
N ILE A 602 -6.36 -53.15 14.82
CA ILE A 602 -6.06 -52.81 16.21
C ILE A 602 -6.36 -54.00 17.12
N VAL A 603 -7.52 -54.65 16.97
CA VAL A 603 -7.89 -55.86 17.72
C VAL A 603 -6.87 -56.98 17.48
N SER A 604 -6.52 -57.22 16.23
CA SER A 604 -5.58 -58.29 15.83
C SER A 604 -4.18 -58.06 16.37
N ASN A 605 -3.71 -56.82 16.36
CA ASN A 605 -2.44 -56.41 16.97
C ASN A 605 -2.47 -56.63 18.50
N GLN A 606 -3.58 -56.33 19.18
CA GLN A 606 -3.72 -56.57 20.62
C GLN A 606 -3.78 -58.06 20.98
N LEU A 607 -4.46 -58.87 20.17
CA LEU A 607 -4.61 -60.32 20.38
C LEU A 607 -3.45 -61.15 19.82
N ASN A 608 -2.47 -60.50 19.18
CA ASN A 608 -1.35 -61.14 18.49
C ASN A 608 -1.80 -62.17 17.45
N ARG A 609 -2.80 -61.81 16.63
CA ARG A 609 -3.34 -62.64 15.56
C ARG A 609 -3.21 -61.93 14.23
N ARG A 610 -3.03 -62.69 13.15
CA ARG A 610 -2.99 -62.13 11.79
C ARG A 610 -4.41 -61.76 11.38
N GLU A 611 -4.59 -60.55 10.88
CA GLU A 611 -5.88 -60.09 10.35
C GLU A 611 -5.96 -60.22 8.83
N SER A 612 -7.14 -59.88 8.29
CA SER A 612 -7.45 -59.63 6.90
C SER A 612 -6.46 -58.69 6.21
N ALA A 613 -6.17 -59.03 4.95
CA ALA A 613 -5.05 -58.49 4.17
C ALA A 613 -5.31 -57.11 3.56
N LEU A 614 -6.45 -56.46 3.82
CA LEU A 614 -7.00 -55.38 2.97
C LEU A 614 -6.94 -53.96 3.56
N LEU A 615 -6.29 -53.73 4.71
CA LEU A 615 -6.22 -52.40 5.32
C LEU A 615 -5.52 -51.36 4.41
N GLY A 616 -4.43 -51.76 3.75
CA GLY A 616 -3.69 -50.84 2.88
C GLY A 616 -4.49 -50.44 1.63
N GLU A 617 -5.21 -51.41 1.08
CA GLU A 617 -6.10 -51.29 -0.07
C GLU A 617 -7.29 -50.36 0.26
N SER A 618 -7.92 -50.57 1.42
CA SER A 618 -9.00 -49.71 1.92
C SER A 618 -8.57 -48.27 2.19
N MET A 619 -7.34 -48.08 2.68
CA MET A 619 -6.78 -46.74 2.87
C MET A 619 -6.52 -46.04 1.53
N ALA A 620 -5.91 -46.72 0.56
CA ALA A 620 -5.67 -46.17 -0.77
C ALA A 620 -6.98 -45.82 -1.49
N ALA A 621 -8.00 -46.67 -1.38
CA ALA A 621 -9.32 -46.39 -1.92
C ALA A 621 -9.99 -45.19 -1.25
N SER A 622 -9.86 -45.02 0.08
CA SER A 622 -10.42 -43.86 0.79
C SER A 622 -9.76 -42.54 0.37
N LEU A 623 -8.44 -42.54 0.13
CA LEU A 623 -7.74 -41.38 -0.43
C LEU A 623 -8.20 -41.08 -1.86
N ALA A 624 -8.50 -42.11 -2.66
CA ALA A 624 -9.09 -41.96 -3.98
C ALA A 624 -10.51 -41.36 -3.94
N VAL A 625 -11.31 -41.68 -2.91
CA VAL A 625 -12.59 -40.99 -2.68
C VAL A 625 -12.35 -39.50 -2.45
N GLY A 626 -11.37 -39.13 -1.62
CA GLY A 626 -10.99 -37.73 -1.40
C GLY A 626 -10.71 -36.97 -2.71
N ALA A 627 -9.85 -37.54 -3.56
CA ALA A 627 -9.53 -36.97 -4.87
C ALA A 627 -10.77 -36.88 -5.79
N ALA A 628 -11.64 -37.88 -5.75
CA ALA A 628 -12.88 -37.88 -6.54
C ALA A 628 -13.87 -36.81 -6.07
N VAL A 629 -14.01 -36.58 -4.76
CA VAL A 629 -14.88 -35.55 -4.19
C VAL A 629 -14.37 -34.15 -4.56
N GLU A 630 -13.06 -33.88 -4.38
CA GLU A 630 -12.46 -32.60 -4.78
C GLU A 630 -12.74 -32.29 -6.27
N HIS A 631 -12.63 -33.31 -7.13
CA HIS A 631 -12.81 -33.14 -8.57
C HIS A 631 -14.28 -32.98 -8.98
N TYR A 632 -15.17 -33.85 -8.50
CA TYR A 632 -16.53 -34.01 -9.02
C TYR A 632 -17.62 -33.34 -8.18
N ASP A 633 -17.36 -33.02 -6.91
CA ASP A 633 -18.32 -32.36 -6.03
C ASP A 633 -17.67 -31.21 -5.25
N LYS A 634 -17.28 -30.17 -6.01
CA LYS A 634 -16.64 -28.97 -5.47
C LYS A 634 -17.49 -28.23 -4.46
N ASN A 635 -18.82 -28.28 -4.61
CA ASN A 635 -19.75 -27.65 -3.69
C ASN A 635 -19.71 -28.33 -2.33
N TYR A 636 -19.75 -29.67 -2.31
CA TYR A 636 -19.54 -30.42 -1.07
C TYR A 636 -18.15 -30.14 -0.51
N TRP A 637 -17.10 -30.27 -1.34
CA TRP A 637 -15.72 -30.06 -0.91
C TRP A 637 -15.53 -28.71 -0.22
N ASN A 638 -16.01 -27.61 -0.80
CA ASN A 638 -15.83 -26.28 -0.22
C ASN A 638 -16.82 -25.93 0.90
N SER A 639 -17.76 -26.82 1.23
CA SER A 639 -18.74 -26.62 2.30
C SER A 639 -18.18 -27.00 3.68
N PRO A 640 -18.86 -26.62 4.79
CA PRO A 640 -18.54 -27.11 6.12
C PRO A 640 -18.56 -28.65 6.23
N ASP A 641 -19.45 -29.33 5.50
CA ASP A 641 -19.48 -30.80 5.46
C ASP A 641 -18.22 -31.37 4.79
N GLY A 642 -17.73 -30.70 3.74
CA GLY A 642 -16.48 -31.02 3.06
C GLY A 642 -15.25 -30.83 3.94
N GLU A 643 -15.25 -29.82 4.80
CA GLU A 643 -14.21 -29.64 5.81
C GLU A 643 -14.19 -30.80 6.82
N LYS A 644 -15.35 -31.18 7.37
CA LYS A 644 -15.45 -32.36 8.26
C LYS A 644 -14.95 -33.63 7.58
N PHE A 645 -15.30 -33.81 6.30
CA PHE A 645 -14.82 -34.93 5.49
C PHE A 645 -13.30 -34.93 5.32
N ARG A 646 -12.68 -33.80 4.96
CA ARG A 646 -11.21 -33.68 4.86
C ARG A 646 -10.52 -34.01 6.19
N ASN A 647 -11.00 -33.42 7.28
CA ASN A 647 -10.44 -33.66 8.61
C ASN A 647 -10.54 -35.13 9.00
N PHE A 648 -11.67 -35.77 8.71
CA PHE A 648 -11.86 -37.20 8.96
C PHE A 648 -11.00 -38.09 8.06
N LEU A 649 -10.81 -37.74 6.78
CA LEU A 649 -9.95 -38.48 5.86
C LEU A 649 -8.49 -38.46 6.33
N ALA A 650 -7.97 -37.30 6.74
CA ALA A 650 -6.63 -37.21 7.31
C ALA A 650 -6.49 -38.04 8.59
N TYR A 651 -7.41 -37.87 9.55
CA TYR A 651 -7.40 -38.62 10.81
C TYR A 651 -7.48 -40.14 10.60
N SER A 652 -8.39 -40.58 9.71
CA SER A 652 -8.56 -41.99 9.39
C SER A 652 -7.30 -42.55 8.75
N THR A 653 -6.64 -41.79 7.88
CA THR A 653 -5.38 -42.18 7.25
C THR A 653 -4.25 -42.33 8.27
N GLU A 654 -4.09 -41.37 9.19
CA GLU A 654 -3.09 -41.44 10.27
C GLU A 654 -3.28 -42.70 11.13
N ARG A 655 -4.51 -42.91 11.60
CA ARG A 655 -4.87 -44.05 12.45
C ARG A 655 -4.69 -45.38 11.73
N SER A 656 -5.12 -45.45 10.46
CA SER A 656 -4.99 -46.65 9.63
C SER A 656 -3.54 -46.98 9.35
N MET A 657 -2.72 -45.96 9.06
CA MET A 657 -1.30 -46.14 8.81
C MET A 657 -0.56 -46.65 10.06
N ASP A 658 -0.84 -46.12 11.25
CA ASP A 658 -0.26 -46.62 12.51
C ASP A 658 -0.62 -48.10 12.74
N ALA A 659 -1.89 -48.47 12.55
CA ALA A 659 -2.34 -49.86 12.65
C ALA A 659 -1.66 -50.76 11.59
N HIS A 660 -1.53 -50.27 10.36
CA HIS A 660 -0.89 -50.96 9.25
C HIS A 660 0.60 -51.19 9.51
N ILE A 661 1.36 -50.16 9.93
CA ILE A 661 2.78 -50.27 10.27
C ILE A 661 2.99 -51.34 11.34
N LYS A 662 2.21 -51.31 12.43
CA LYS A 662 2.30 -52.30 13.51
C LYS A 662 2.05 -53.72 13.01
N GLN A 663 1.08 -53.89 12.11
CA GLN A 663 0.76 -55.19 11.52
C GLN A 663 1.88 -55.67 10.58
N GLN A 664 2.40 -54.79 9.72
CA GLN A 664 3.49 -55.09 8.79
C GLN A 664 4.78 -55.48 9.52
N GLN A 665 5.16 -54.70 10.55
CA GLN A 665 6.33 -54.99 11.38
C GLN A 665 6.18 -56.33 12.10
N ARG A 666 5.04 -56.55 12.76
CA ARG A 666 4.83 -57.73 13.60
C ARG A 666 4.76 -59.04 12.82
N PHE A 667 3.99 -59.07 11.73
CA PHE A 667 3.68 -60.33 11.04
C PHE A 667 4.52 -60.58 9.80
N TYR A 668 5.17 -59.54 9.26
CA TYR A 668 5.94 -59.64 8.02
C TYR A 668 7.38 -59.14 8.17
N GLY A 669 7.77 -58.57 9.32
CA GLY A 669 9.10 -58.01 9.53
C GLY A 669 9.41 -56.80 8.65
N ILE A 670 8.38 -56.13 8.13
CA ILE A 670 8.52 -54.98 7.24
C ILE A 670 8.64 -53.70 8.07
N GLU A 671 9.72 -52.95 7.87
CA GLU A 671 9.94 -51.67 8.54
C GLU A 671 8.90 -50.61 8.12
N GLU A 672 8.80 -49.54 8.91
CA GLU A 672 7.84 -48.44 8.68
C GLU A 672 7.93 -47.85 7.27
N ALA A 673 9.15 -47.60 6.77
CA ALA A 673 9.35 -47.08 5.42
C ALA A 673 8.83 -48.04 4.35
N GLY A 674 8.99 -49.35 4.55
CA GLY A 674 8.47 -50.39 3.66
C GLY A 674 6.94 -50.42 3.66
N ALA A 675 6.32 -50.32 4.84
CA ALA A 675 4.87 -50.25 4.98
C ALA A 675 4.28 -49.01 4.29
N LYS A 676 4.89 -47.84 4.49
CA LYS A 676 4.50 -46.58 3.82
C LYS A 676 4.67 -46.65 2.30
N ASN A 677 5.78 -47.20 1.81
CA ASN A 677 6.01 -47.39 0.38
C ASN A 677 4.99 -48.32 -0.26
N LYS A 678 4.50 -49.34 0.45
CA LYS A 678 3.42 -50.19 -0.05
C LYS A 678 2.17 -49.37 -0.36
N ILE A 679 1.79 -48.45 0.53
CA ILE A 679 0.63 -47.56 0.34
C ILE A 679 0.87 -46.58 -0.81
N LYS A 680 2.06 -45.95 -0.87
CA LYS A 680 2.44 -45.06 -1.97
C LYS A 680 2.23 -45.72 -3.34
N ASN A 681 2.66 -46.98 -3.47
CA ASN A 681 2.56 -47.73 -4.73
C ASN A 681 1.12 -48.12 -5.10
N LEU A 682 0.17 -48.06 -4.15
CA LEU A 682 -1.25 -48.26 -4.40
C LEU A 682 -1.98 -46.97 -4.79
N LEU A 683 -1.29 -45.81 -4.80
CA LEU A 683 -1.88 -44.51 -5.13
C LEU A 683 -1.43 -44.05 -6.52
N TYR A 684 -2.38 -43.62 -7.35
CA TYR A 684 -2.02 -42.91 -8.59
C TYR A 684 -1.27 -41.61 -8.28
N PRO A 685 -0.40 -41.14 -9.20
CA PRO A 685 0.25 -39.85 -9.07
C PRO A 685 -0.74 -38.70 -8.84
N SER A 686 -1.90 -38.71 -9.50
CA SER A 686 -2.96 -37.71 -9.28
C SER A 686 -3.50 -37.71 -7.85
N THR A 687 -3.64 -38.88 -7.23
CA THR A 687 -4.06 -39.01 -5.84
C THR A 687 -2.95 -38.56 -4.89
N GLN A 688 -1.69 -38.85 -5.20
CA GLN A 688 -0.53 -38.35 -4.43
C GLN A 688 -0.48 -36.82 -4.43
N GLU A 689 -0.67 -36.20 -5.59
CA GLU A 689 -0.70 -34.73 -5.73
C GLU A 689 -1.92 -34.10 -5.04
N PHE A 690 -3.07 -34.76 -5.08
CA PHE A 690 -4.24 -34.37 -4.29
C PHE A 690 -3.90 -34.29 -2.78
N ILE A 691 -3.24 -35.32 -2.24
CA ILE A 691 -2.90 -35.40 -0.82
C ILE A 691 -1.93 -34.28 -0.44
N LYS A 692 -0.88 -34.06 -1.23
CA LYS A 692 0.09 -32.97 -0.99
C LYS A 692 -0.58 -31.60 -1.01
N ARG A 693 -1.42 -31.34 -2.01
CA ARG A 693 -2.16 -30.06 -2.11
C ARG A 693 -3.14 -29.87 -0.95
N THR A 694 -3.76 -30.95 -0.46
CA THR A 694 -4.82 -30.86 0.56
C THR A 694 -4.26 -30.76 1.97
N TYR A 695 -3.24 -31.55 2.30
CA TYR A 695 -2.72 -31.70 3.66
C TYR A 695 -1.29 -31.19 3.84
N GLY A 696 -0.62 -30.80 2.76
CA GLY A 696 0.76 -30.33 2.73
C GLY A 696 1.79 -31.46 2.61
N GLU A 697 2.96 -31.13 2.08
CA GLU A 697 4.06 -32.09 1.92
C GLU A 697 4.56 -32.66 3.26
N SER A 698 4.61 -31.81 4.30
CA SER A 698 5.06 -32.22 5.63
C SER A 698 4.20 -33.34 6.21
N TRP A 699 2.88 -33.18 6.17
CA TRP A 699 1.94 -34.20 6.59
C TRP A 699 2.06 -35.46 5.73
N THR A 700 2.11 -35.29 4.41
CA THR A 700 2.21 -36.41 3.45
C THR A 700 3.46 -37.24 3.69
N ARG A 701 4.62 -36.59 3.90
CA ARG A 701 5.88 -37.28 4.22
C ARG A 701 5.83 -37.95 5.57
N LYS A 702 5.28 -37.29 6.59
CA LYS A 702 5.14 -37.85 7.95
C LYS A 702 4.26 -39.09 7.96
N VAL A 703 3.09 -39.03 7.32
CA VAL A 703 2.08 -40.09 7.39
C VAL A 703 2.32 -41.16 6.32
N LEU A 704 2.53 -40.76 5.07
CA LEU A 704 2.62 -41.68 3.91
C LEU A 704 4.02 -41.86 3.35
N GLY A 705 5.01 -41.07 3.77
CA GLY A 705 6.42 -41.27 3.42
C GLY A 705 6.87 -40.70 2.08
N PHE A 706 6.07 -39.84 1.42
CA PHE A 706 6.41 -39.25 0.12
C PHE A 706 6.01 -37.79 -0.05
#